data_AF-A0A0V0IZV0-F1
#
_entry.id   AF-A0A0V0IZV0-F1
#
_cell.length_a   1.000
_cell.length_b   1.000
_cell.length_c   1.000
_cell.angle_alpha   90.00
_cell.angle_beta   90.00
_cell.angle_gamma   90.00
#
_symmetry.space_group_name_H-M   'P 1'
#
loop_
_entity.id
_entity.type
_entity.pdbx_description
1 polymer ?
#
loop_
_entity_poly.entity_id
_entity_poly.type
_entity_poly.pdbx_seq_one_letter_code
_entity_poly.pdbx_strand_id
1 'polypeptide(L)'
;MHRFFAVTHVQLSSPGNPTDQIGRMLAVDSNGCFIAASAYEDSLVLFSRSASAGSDIFDKRIFCPTDKQGKIETANGFTSICGTIWSMCFIAKDVQPNKNYNPILAILLNRRRSYRSEIMLIEWNTKEHSLYVVYQYSELGPLAHHIVDIPHSYGLVLVLRAGDAIVMDFKVPHSPCFVYRISLNFTPPSVEEQNFVRETIRIPDIIDEEGMYSVAASALLELSDLNKNDPMNIDDDSNVKPGSNFVCSWSWNPGNENSPRMIFCADSGELFLIEFLFDSDGLKVSLSDCLYKTLPAKALLWVRGGFLAVIVEMGDGMVLKVEDRRLVYRSPIQNIAPILDMSVVDYHDEKHDQMFACCGMAPEGSLRVIRSGISVEKLLKTSPIYQGITGTWTVKMKLADSYHSFLVLSFVEETRVLSVGVSFSDVTDFMGFQPDVCTLACGLVGDGLLVQIHQTAVRLCVPIAAAHPDGIDSASPTFTSWSPDNMTISLGAVGPNLIVVATSSPCYLFILGIRTISAHHYEIYQMQHVKLQDELSCISIPQRRLEQTSFISRTSNTNGVPLDSLPAGLDISNIFVIGTHKPSVEVLSFTSDKGLSVLAVGSITLTNTLGTTVSGCIPQDVRLVLVDRLYVLSGLRNGMLLRFEWPSISAVSSLVSPGLQTFDNSCMVNCTSSSIFASQNFRTQPTQVTSLLDKTKDFPVYLQLVAVRRIGITPVFLIPLNDSLDVDVIALSDRPWLLQTARHSLSYTSISFPPSTHVTPVCSTECPKGIIFVAENSLHLVEMVPSKRLNVQKFHFGGTPRKVLYHSDSRLLLVLRTDLSDDLCSSDVCCIDPLSGSVLSSFKFEPGEIGKCMDLVKAGNEQVLVVGTGLSSGPAIMPSGEAESTKGRLIVLCLEQMQNSDSGSIAFSSRAGSSSQRTSPFREIGGYAAEQLSSSSLCSSPDDNSCDGIKLEESEAWHLRLGYSTTWPGMVLAVCPYLDRFFLASAANCFYVCGFPNDNAQRVRRLAVGRTRFMIMTLTAHFTRIAVGDCRDGILFYSYQEDVRKLDQVYCDPVQRLVSDCTLMDGDTAAVSDRKGSLAILSCLNHLEDNFNSPERNLALTCSFYMGEIAIRIRKGSFSYKLPADDALRGCQVASNVGDISQNSIMASTLLGSIIIFIPLTREEYDLLEAVQARLVIHPLTAPILGNDHTEYRCRGSTARAPKALDGDMLAQFLELTSMQQEAVLALPLGAQNTIMFNSKQSPDPITVNQVVRLLERIHYALN
;
A
#
# COMPACT_ATOMS: atom_id res chain seq x y z
N MET A 1 18.87 -6.75 8.55
CA MET A 1 18.51 -6.10 7.27
C MET A 1 17.82 -7.11 6.36
N HIS A 2 16.50 -7.01 6.16
CA HIS A 2 15.80 -7.81 5.14
C HIS A 2 15.78 -7.05 3.81
N ARG A 3 16.91 -7.06 3.10
CA ARG A 3 17.07 -6.42 1.78
C ARG A 3 17.76 -7.37 0.81
N PHE A 4 17.44 -7.24 -0.47
CA PHE A 4 18.22 -7.83 -1.55
C PHE A 4 19.47 -6.98 -1.79
N PHE A 5 20.57 -7.65 -2.11
CA PHE A 5 21.82 -7.02 -2.55
C PHE A 5 22.23 -7.66 -3.87
N ALA A 6 22.54 -6.85 -4.88
CA ALA A 6 22.95 -7.34 -6.19
C ALA A 6 24.40 -7.84 -6.11
N VAL A 7 24.59 -9.16 -6.15
CA VAL A 7 25.92 -9.77 -5.98
C VAL A 7 26.83 -9.48 -7.19
N THR A 8 26.26 -9.38 -8.39
CA THR A 8 26.94 -9.00 -9.63
C THR A 8 25.95 -8.32 -10.58
N HIS A 9 26.37 -7.25 -11.27
CA HIS A 9 25.65 -6.69 -12.41
C HIS A 9 26.37 -7.02 -13.72
N VAL A 10 25.60 -7.29 -14.78
CA VAL A 10 26.12 -7.53 -16.13
C VAL A 10 25.24 -6.80 -17.14
N GLN A 11 25.78 -5.77 -17.80
CA GLN A 11 25.10 -5.11 -18.91
C GLN A 11 25.21 -5.96 -20.19
N LEU A 12 24.10 -6.17 -20.87
CA LEU A 12 23.99 -6.98 -22.10
C LEU A 12 23.51 -6.19 -23.32
N SER A 13 22.73 -5.14 -23.06
CA SER A 13 21.96 -4.35 -24.01
C SER A 13 21.88 -2.90 -23.52
N SER A 14 21.40 -1.99 -24.38
CA SER A 14 20.93 -0.68 -23.93
C SER A 14 19.64 -0.82 -23.10
N PRO A 15 19.38 0.04 -22.11
CA PRO A 15 18.13 0.00 -21.35
C PRO A 15 16.93 0.23 -22.27
N GLY A 16 16.08 -0.77 -22.42
CA GLY A 16 15.09 -0.79 -23.49
C GLY A 16 14.05 -1.91 -23.37
N ASN A 17 13.02 -1.83 -24.21
CA ASN A 17 12.10 -2.93 -24.52
C ASN A 17 11.98 -3.19 -26.05
N PRO A 18 13.00 -2.94 -26.91
CA PRO A 18 12.86 -3.23 -28.34
C PRO A 18 12.91 -4.75 -28.59
N THR A 19 12.45 -5.19 -29.77
CA THR A 19 12.26 -6.62 -30.08
C THR A 19 13.57 -7.40 -30.29
N ASP A 20 14.64 -6.72 -30.67
CA ASP A 20 15.95 -7.26 -31.06
C ASP A 20 16.94 -7.42 -29.89
N GLN A 21 16.70 -6.73 -28.76
CA GLN A 21 17.63 -6.69 -27.63
C GLN A 21 17.28 -7.69 -26.52
N ILE A 22 18.33 -8.25 -25.91
CA ILE A 22 18.21 -9.30 -24.91
C ILE A 22 17.60 -8.77 -23.61
N GLY A 23 16.62 -9.51 -23.08
CA GLY A 23 15.91 -9.22 -21.83
C GLY A 23 14.48 -9.78 -21.74
N ARG A 24 13.94 -10.44 -22.78
CA ARG A 24 12.53 -10.88 -22.83
C ARG A 24 12.27 -12.22 -22.14
N MET A 25 13.25 -13.14 -22.15
CA MET A 25 13.16 -14.46 -21.53
C MET A 25 14.48 -14.82 -20.85
N LEU A 26 14.40 -15.69 -19.83
CA LEU A 26 15.53 -16.25 -19.10
C LEU A 26 15.29 -17.75 -18.88
N ALA A 27 16.30 -18.58 -19.11
CA ALA A 27 16.35 -19.99 -18.72
C ALA A 27 17.61 -20.25 -17.90
N VAL A 28 17.52 -21.21 -16.98
CA VAL A 28 18.62 -21.63 -16.09
C VAL A 28 18.72 -23.15 -16.16
N ASP A 29 19.93 -23.69 -16.23
CA ASP A 29 20.15 -25.14 -16.17
C ASP A 29 19.74 -25.70 -14.81
N SER A 30 19.24 -26.94 -14.80
CA SER A 30 18.94 -27.78 -13.63
C SER A 30 19.99 -27.70 -12.50
N ASN A 31 21.27 -27.71 -12.84
CA ASN A 31 22.40 -27.60 -11.88
C ASN A 31 22.76 -26.15 -11.50
N GLY A 32 22.13 -25.16 -12.11
CA GLY A 32 22.48 -23.74 -11.99
C GLY A 32 23.87 -23.39 -12.53
N CYS A 33 24.48 -24.23 -13.37
CA CYS A 33 25.81 -24.00 -13.94
C CYS A 33 25.77 -23.07 -15.17
N PHE A 34 24.66 -23.06 -15.90
CA PHE A 34 24.49 -22.30 -17.12
C PHE A 34 23.19 -21.51 -17.11
N ILE A 35 23.20 -20.35 -17.77
CA ILE A 35 22.05 -19.44 -17.91
C ILE A 35 21.96 -19.01 -19.38
N ALA A 36 20.74 -18.89 -19.90
CA ALA A 36 20.44 -18.34 -21.21
C ALA A 36 19.46 -17.17 -21.08
N ALA A 37 19.62 -16.13 -21.89
CA ALA A 37 18.67 -15.02 -22.01
C ALA A 37 18.44 -14.69 -23.48
N SER A 38 17.23 -14.28 -23.88
CA SER A 38 16.95 -13.88 -25.28
C SER A 38 16.30 -12.51 -25.41
N ALA A 39 16.35 -11.99 -26.63
CA ALA A 39 15.42 -10.99 -27.12
C ALA A 39 14.05 -11.63 -27.43
N TYR A 40 13.14 -10.87 -28.04
CA TYR A 40 11.89 -11.38 -28.59
C TYR A 40 12.12 -12.01 -29.98
N GLU A 41 12.99 -11.40 -30.79
CA GLU A 41 13.41 -11.90 -32.10
C GLU A 41 14.94 -12.02 -32.20
N ASP A 42 15.37 -12.99 -33.01
CA ASP A 42 16.70 -13.11 -33.66
C ASP A 42 17.97 -13.19 -32.77
N SER A 43 17.95 -12.86 -31.46
CA SER A 43 19.16 -12.86 -30.60
C SER A 43 19.02 -13.55 -29.22
N LEU A 44 20.13 -14.17 -28.75
CA LEU A 44 20.27 -14.71 -27.39
C LEU A 44 21.70 -14.57 -26.83
N VAL A 45 21.87 -14.78 -25.53
CA VAL A 45 23.17 -14.87 -24.84
C VAL A 45 23.20 -16.08 -23.91
N LEU A 46 24.35 -16.76 -23.87
CA LEU A 46 24.66 -17.87 -22.96
C LEU A 46 25.75 -17.49 -21.97
N PHE A 47 25.60 -17.91 -20.71
CA PHE A 47 26.51 -17.63 -19.58
C PHE A 47 26.89 -18.91 -18.85
N SER A 48 28.13 -19.02 -18.38
CA SER A 48 28.56 -20.06 -17.45
C SER A 48 28.89 -19.44 -16.09
N ARG A 49 28.30 -19.98 -15.02
CA ARG A 49 28.58 -19.61 -13.64
C ARG A 49 29.75 -20.42 -13.08
N SER A 50 30.71 -19.76 -12.43
CA SER A 50 31.77 -20.43 -11.67
C SER A 50 31.43 -20.53 -10.17
N ALA A 51 32.08 -21.47 -9.49
CA ALA A 51 31.88 -21.74 -8.06
C ALA A 51 32.91 -21.02 -7.15
N SER A 52 33.80 -20.21 -7.73
CA SER A 52 34.81 -19.45 -7.00
C SER A 52 34.22 -18.23 -6.30
N ALA A 53 34.43 -18.12 -4.99
CA ALA A 53 34.06 -16.93 -4.22
C ALA A 53 34.97 -15.74 -4.59
N GLY A 54 34.49 -14.89 -5.50
CA GLY A 54 35.19 -13.72 -6.03
C GLY A 54 34.21 -12.74 -6.71
N SER A 55 34.73 -11.62 -7.22
CA SER A 55 33.92 -10.53 -7.78
C SER A 55 33.20 -10.85 -9.09
N ASP A 56 33.71 -11.82 -9.87
CA ASP A 56 33.12 -12.25 -11.13
C ASP A 56 32.57 -13.68 -10.99
N ILE A 57 31.24 -13.78 -10.86
CA ILE A 57 30.51 -15.06 -10.80
C ILE A 57 30.31 -15.68 -12.22
N PHE A 58 30.62 -14.92 -13.27
CA PHE A 58 30.35 -15.25 -14.68
C PHE A 58 31.63 -15.34 -15.52
N ASP A 59 32.24 -16.52 -15.58
CA ASP A 59 33.51 -16.77 -16.30
C ASP A 59 33.43 -16.48 -17.81
N LYS A 60 32.33 -16.86 -18.47
CA LYS A 60 32.21 -16.86 -19.93
C LYS A 60 30.82 -16.42 -20.38
N ARG A 61 30.79 -15.72 -21.50
CA ARG A 61 29.59 -15.16 -22.14
C ARG A 61 29.70 -15.36 -23.65
N ILE A 62 28.64 -15.82 -24.31
CA ILE A 62 28.58 -15.91 -25.78
C ILE A 62 27.26 -15.29 -26.26
N PHE A 63 27.38 -14.31 -27.16
CA PHE A 63 26.26 -13.74 -27.89
C PHE A 63 25.96 -14.58 -29.13
N CYS A 64 24.68 -14.75 -29.43
CA CYS A 64 24.18 -15.47 -30.58
C CYS A 64 23.19 -14.56 -31.35
N PRO A 65 23.34 -14.38 -32.67
CA PRO A 65 24.39 -14.91 -33.54
C PRO A 65 25.79 -14.40 -33.16
N THR A 66 26.80 -15.26 -33.29
CA THR A 66 28.21 -14.96 -32.97
C THR A 66 28.89 -14.06 -34.01
N ASP A 67 28.30 -13.95 -35.19
CA ASP A 67 28.93 -13.38 -36.37
C ASP A 67 28.10 -12.24 -36.98
N LYS A 68 28.76 -11.24 -37.59
CA LYS A 68 28.09 -10.06 -38.21
C LYS A 68 27.21 -10.42 -39.44
N GLN A 69 27.15 -11.69 -39.81
CA GLN A 69 26.29 -12.22 -40.86
C GLN A 69 25.07 -13.01 -40.33
N GLY A 70 24.85 -13.09 -39.02
CA GLY A 70 23.64 -13.68 -38.45
C GLY A 70 23.58 -15.21 -38.47
N LYS A 71 24.72 -15.89 -38.38
CA LYS A 71 24.87 -17.34 -38.66
C LYS A 71 25.46 -18.13 -37.50
N ILE A 72 25.01 -19.37 -37.34
CA ILE A 72 25.53 -20.41 -36.43
C ILE A 72 26.06 -21.57 -37.29
N GLU A 73 27.14 -22.23 -36.84
CA GLU A 73 27.66 -23.42 -37.49
C GLU A 73 26.77 -24.66 -37.25
N THR A 74 26.59 -25.45 -38.31
CA THR A 74 25.90 -26.74 -38.29
C THR A 74 26.71 -27.75 -39.10
N ALA A 75 26.46 -29.06 -38.90
CA ALA A 75 27.15 -30.11 -39.65
C ALA A 75 26.98 -30.05 -41.19
N ASN A 76 26.00 -29.29 -41.70
CA ASN A 76 25.67 -29.19 -43.12
C ASN A 76 25.77 -27.75 -43.68
N GLY A 77 26.28 -26.78 -42.92
CA GLY A 77 26.38 -25.37 -43.34
C GLY A 77 26.00 -24.39 -42.21
N PHE A 78 25.47 -23.22 -42.58
CA PHE A 78 25.06 -22.18 -41.63
C PHE A 78 23.54 -22.06 -41.49
N THR A 79 23.03 -21.93 -40.27
CA THR A 79 21.64 -21.56 -39.98
C THR A 79 21.56 -20.24 -39.22
N SER A 80 20.44 -19.52 -39.36
CA SER A 80 20.15 -18.30 -38.61
C SER A 80 18.98 -18.53 -37.65
N ILE A 81 19.09 -17.93 -36.46
CA ILE A 81 17.93 -17.64 -35.62
C ILE A 81 17.26 -16.43 -36.26
N CYS A 82 16.20 -16.67 -37.04
CA CYS A 82 15.42 -15.58 -37.62
C CYS A 82 13.93 -15.92 -37.48
N GLY A 83 13.26 -15.22 -36.56
CA GLY A 83 11.94 -15.57 -36.04
C GLY A 83 11.78 -15.23 -34.55
N THR A 84 10.54 -15.35 -34.07
CA THR A 84 10.18 -15.09 -32.67
C THR A 84 10.54 -16.30 -31.79
N ILE A 85 11.13 -16.02 -30.62
CA ILE A 85 11.47 -17.02 -29.61
C ILE A 85 10.31 -17.11 -28.61
N TRP A 86 9.63 -18.27 -28.58
CA TRP A 86 8.44 -18.49 -27.74
C TRP A 86 8.74 -19.19 -26.41
N SER A 87 9.76 -20.06 -26.39
CA SER A 87 10.14 -20.82 -25.21
C SER A 87 11.61 -21.26 -25.30
N MET A 88 12.25 -21.42 -24.14
CA MET A 88 13.63 -21.86 -24.01
C MET A 88 13.79 -22.73 -22.76
N CYS A 89 14.53 -23.82 -22.87
CA CYS A 89 14.74 -24.77 -21.78
C CYS A 89 16.10 -25.49 -21.93
N PHE A 90 16.84 -25.69 -20.84
CA PHE A 90 18.06 -26.50 -20.86
C PHE A 90 17.71 -27.98 -20.71
N ILE A 91 18.33 -28.84 -21.52
CA ILE A 91 18.13 -30.29 -21.44
C ILE A 91 19.05 -30.87 -20.37
N ALA A 92 18.48 -31.33 -19.25
CA ALA A 92 19.22 -31.97 -18.16
C ALA A 92 19.97 -33.23 -18.65
N LYS A 93 21.30 -33.25 -18.46
CA LYS A 93 22.19 -34.39 -18.73
C LYS A 93 22.65 -35.02 -17.41
N ASP A 94 22.82 -36.34 -17.37
CA ASP A 94 23.46 -37.02 -16.24
C ASP A 94 24.95 -36.69 -16.21
N VAL A 95 25.39 -35.89 -15.22
CA VAL A 95 26.77 -35.45 -15.11
C VAL A 95 27.22 -35.42 -13.65
N GLN A 96 28.24 -36.23 -13.34
CA GLN A 96 28.98 -36.12 -12.08
C GLN A 96 29.65 -34.73 -11.97
N PRO A 97 29.57 -34.03 -10.82
CA PRO A 97 29.86 -32.60 -10.70
C PRO A 97 31.31 -32.17 -10.99
N ASN A 98 32.22 -33.11 -11.26
CA ASN A 98 33.64 -32.85 -11.54
C ASN A 98 34.00 -32.95 -13.05
N LYS A 99 33.03 -32.97 -13.96
CA LYS A 99 33.28 -33.02 -15.42
C LYS A 99 32.65 -31.82 -16.14
N ASN A 100 33.48 -31.05 -16.86
CA ASN A 100 33.01 -30.01 -17.78
C ASN A 100 32.17 -30.67 -18.88
N TYR A 101 30.86 -30.41 -18.87
CA TYR A 101 29.93 -30.81 -19.91
C TYR A 101 29.56 -29.63 -20.81
N ASN A 102 29.15 -29.95 -22.03
CA ASN A 102 28.52 -29.00 -22.93
C ASN A 102 27.01 -29.00 -22.65
N PRO A 103 26.40 -27.88 -22.22
CA PRO A 103 24.95 -27.80 -22.06
C PRO A 103 24.27 -27.78 -23.43
N ILE A 104 23.03 -28.28 -23.49
CA ILE A 104 22.15 -28.15 -24.66
C ILE A 104 20.96 -27.28 -24.26
N LEU A 105 20.73 -26.23 -25.05
CA LEU A 105 19.56 -25.36 -24.96
C LEU A 105 18.58 -25.76 -26.07
N ALA A 106 17.37 -26.16 -25.69
CA ALA A 106 16.24 -26.28 -26.60
C ALA A 106 15.54 -24.91 -26.73
N ILE A 107 15.29 -24.49 -27.97
CA ILE A 107 14.59 -23.24 -28.30
C ILE A 107 13.37 -23.57 -29.16
N LEU A 108 12.24 -22.94 -28.84
CA LEU A 108 11.04 -22.92 -29.66
C LEU A 108 11.02 -21.64 -30.50
N LEU A 109 11.23 -21.78 -31.80
CA LEU A 109 11.26 -20.70 -32.79
C LEU A 109 9.96 -20.73 -33.62
N ASN A 110 9.41 -19.57 -33.96
CA ASN A 110 8.49 -19.43 -35.08
C ASN A 110 9.09 -18.50 -36.15
N ARG A 111 9.34 -19.01 -37.36
CA ARG A 111 9.96 -18.23 -38.43
C ARG A 111 8.95 -17.24 -39.01
N ARG A 112 9.38 -15.98 -39.22
CA ARG A 112 8.57 -14.93 -39.85
C ARG A 112 7.91 -15.44 -41.15
N ARG A 113 6.60 -15.23 -41.29
CA ARG A 113 5.74 -15.73 -42.41
C ARG A 113 5.56 -17.25 -42.47
N SER A 114 5.66 -17.96 -41.35
CA SER A 114 5.27 -19.38 -41.25
C SER A 114 4.32 -19.64 -40.07
N TYR A 115 3.42 -20.60 -40.24
CA TYR A 115 2.56 -21.12 -39.16
C TYR A 115 3.16 -22.39 -38.52
N ARG A 116 4.49 -22.49 -38.45
CA ARG A 116 5.18 -23.71 -38.00
C ARG A 116 6.07 -23.43 -36.79
N SER A 117 5.74 -24.03 -35.66
CA SER A 117 6.67 -24.15 -34.54
C SER A 117 7.87 -25.02 -34.96
N GLU A 118 9.07 -24.50 -34.77
CA GLU A 118 10.34 -25.18 -35.00
C GLU A 118 11.07 -25.37 -33.66
N ILE A 119 11.51 -26.59 -33.38
CA ILE A 119 12.33 -26.91 -32.21
C ILE A 119 13.79 -27.01 -32.68
N MET A 120 14.66 -26.22 -32.07
CA MET A 120 16.08 -26.14 -32.39
C MET A 120 16.91 -26.44 -31.14
N LEU A 121 17.91 -27.32 -31.27
CA LEU A 121 18.84 -27.64 -30.18
C LEU A 121 20.20 -27.01 -30.45
N ILE A 122 20.65 -26.15 -29.54
CA ILE A 122 21.98 -25.54 -29.56
C ILE A 122 22.84 -26.21 -28.49
N GLU A 123 23.95 -26.84 -28.86
CA GLU A 123 25.00 -27.24 -27.92
C GLU A 123 26.08 -26.16 -27.85
N TRP A 124 26.50 -25.82 -26.63
CA TRP A 124 27.63 -24.91 -26.39
C TRP A 124 28.89 -25.70 -26.05
N ASN A 125 29.90 -25.64 -26.92
CA ASN A 125 31.22 -26.15 -26.59
C ASN A 125 31.96 -25.18 -25.64
N THR A 126 32.01 -25.56 -24.35
CA THR A 126 32.62 -24.75 -23.29
C THR A 126 34.14 -24.58 -23.41
N LYS A 127 34.81 -25.36 -24.28
CA LYS A 127 36.25 -25.27 -24.55
C LYS A 127 36.54 -24.36 -25.74
N GLU A 128 35.86 -24.60 -26.86
CA GLU A 128 36.06 -23.87 -28.13
C GLU A 128 35.37 -22.51 -28.14
N HIS A 129 34.38 -22.27 -27.27
CA HIS A 129 33.52 -21.08 -27.26
C HIS A 129 32.72 -20.92 -28.56
N SER A 130 32.36 -22.06 -29.16
CA SER A 130 31.48 -22.19 -30.32
C SER A 130 30.09 -22.68 -29.91
N LEU A 131 29.09 -22.32 -30.72
CA LEU A 131 27.72 -22.82 -30.63
C LEU A 131 27.44 -23.67 -31.88
N TYR A 132 26.92 -24.87 -31.68
CA TYR A 132 26.56 -25.79 -32.76
C TYR A 132 25.06 -26.07 -32.72
N VAL A 133 24.37 -25.93 -33.85
CA VAL A 133 23.00 -26.45 -33.96
C VAL A 133 23.09 -27.96 -34.18
N VAL A 134 22.68 -28.71 -33.16
CA VAL A 134 22.79 -30.18 -33.12
C VAL A 134 21.62 -30.85 -33.82
N TYR A 135 20.44 -30.22 -33.77
CA TYR A 135 19.20 -30.73 -34.31
C TYR A 135 18.20 -29.60 -34.58
N GLN A 136 17.38 -29.76 -35.62
CA GLN A 136 16.31 -28.84 -36.01
C GLN A 136 15.10 -29.68 -36.47
N TYR A 137 13.92 -29.41 -35.93
CA TYR A 137 12.68 -30.14 -36.22
C TYR A 137 11.52 -29.18 -36.44
N SER A 138 10.78 -29.37 -37.53
CA SER A 138 9.59 -28.60 -37.87
C SER A 138 8.49 -29.57 -38.28
N GLU A 139 7.45 -29.67 -37.43
CA GLU A 139 6.28 -30.53 -37.67
C GLU A 139 5.13 -29.70 -38.25
N LEU A 140 4.21 -30.35 -38.97
CA LEU A 140 2.88 -29.83 -39.27
C LEU A 140 1.95 -30.17 -38.10
N GLY A 141 2.13 -29.47 -36.97
CA GLY A 141 1.35 -29.65 -35.74
C GLY A 141 0.64 -28.38 -35.27
N PRO A 142 -0.20 -28.47 -34.21
CA PRO A 142 -0.73 -27.30 -33.53
C PRO A 142 0.40 -26.46 -32.92
N LEU A 143 0.14 -25.16 -32.71
CA LEU A 143 1.12 -24.25 -32.12
C LEU A 143 1.60 -24.77 -30.76
N ALA A 144 2.91 -24.84 -30.61
CA ALA A 144 3.57 -25.10 -29.34
C ALA A 144 3.74 -23.78 -28.57
N HIS A 145 3.54 -23.83 -27.25
CA HIS A 145 3.64 -22.66 -26.37
C HIS A 145 4.82 -22.77 -25.40
N HIS A 146 5.11 -23.96 -24.87
CA HIS A 146 6.16 -24.17 -23.87
C HIS A 146 6.97 -25.44 -24.12
N ILE A 147 8.28 -25.36 -23.83
CA ILE A 147 9.19 -26.49 -23.69
C ILE A 147 9.62 -26.55 -22.21
N VAL A 148 9.56 -27.72 -21.59
CA VAL A 148 9.80 -27.94 -20.16
C VAL A 148 10.62 -29.21 -19.97
N ASP A 149 11.67 -29.20 -19.14
CA ASP A 149 12.39 -30.42 -18.77
C ASP A 149 11.59 -31.25 -17.76
N ILE A 150 11.81 -32.57 -17.69
CA ILE A 150 11.16 -33.43 -16.70
C ILE A 150 12.17 -33.74 -15.58
N PRO A 151 12.02 -33.15 -14.38
CA PRO A 151 13.00 -33.25 -13.30
C PRO A 151 13.41 -34.67 -12.96
N HIS A 152 14.69 -34.86 -12.63
CA HIS A 152 15.33 -36.15 -12.33
C HIS A 152 15.33 -37.18 -13.49
N SER A 153 14.78 -36.87 -14.66
CA SER A 153 14.76 -37.78 -15.81
C SER A 153 15.54 -37.22 -17.02
N TYR A 154 16.85 -37.50 -17.01
CA TYR A 154 17.81 -36.95 -17.97
C TYR A 154 17.42 -37.18 -19.43
N GLY A 155 17.50 -36.11 -20.23
CA GLY A 155 17.15 -36.10 -21.64
C GLY A 155 15.64 -36.10 -21.97
N LEU A 156 14.73 -36.27 -21.01
CA LEU A 156 13.29 -36.18 -21.29
C LEU A 156 12.77 -34.74 -21.20
N VAL A 157 11.99 -34.35 -22.20
CA VAL A 157 11.44 -33.00 -22.35
C VAL A 157 9.96 -33.09 -22.73
N LEU A 158 9.14 -32.28 -22.07
CA LEU A 158 7.72 -32.10 -22.34
C LEU A 158 7.52 -30.86 -23.21
N VAL A 159 6.80 -31.00 -24.33
CA VAL A 159 6.40 -29.88 -25.19
C VAL A 159 4.89 -29.73 -25.15
N LEU A 160 4.43 -28.57 -24.70
CA LEU A 160 3.03 -28.22 -24.51
C LEU A 160 2.52 -27.47 -25.75
N ARG A 161 1.46 -27.98 -26.37
CA ARG A 161 0.84 -27.44 -27.60
C ARG A 161 -0.66 -27.21 -27.38
N ALA A 162 -1.28 -26.50 -28.31
CA ALA A 162 -2.74 -26.37 -28.31
C ALA A 162 -3.40 -27.74 -28.58
N GLY A 163 -4.16 -28.25 -27.61
CA GLY A 163 -4.89 -29.53 -27.62
C GLY A 163 -4.12 -30.77 -27.18
N ASP A 164 -2.78 -30.74 -27.10
CA ASP A 164 -1.98 -31.88 -26.63
C ASP A 164 -0.61 -31.51 -26.03
N ALA A 165 -0.03 -32.46 -25.30
CA ALA A 165 1.34 -32.40 -24.84
C ALA A 165 2.12 -33.64 -25.32
N ILE A 166 3.38 -33.45 -25.71
CA ILE A 166 4.27 -34.52 -26.19
C ILE A 166 5.47 -34.67 -25.25
N VAL A 167 5.82 -35.91 -24.91
CA VAL A 167 7.12 -36.25 -24.33
C VAL A 167 8.07 -36.71 -25.43
N MET A 168 9.23 -36.07 -25.52
CA MET A 168 10.34 -36.45 -26.39
C MET A 168 11.59 -36.82 -25.57
N ASP A 169 12.36 -37.76 -26.08
CA ASP A 169 13.65 -38.18 -25.53
C ASP A 169 14.80 -37.66 -26.40
N PHE A 170 15.64 -36.84 -25.77
CA PHE A 170 16.82 -36.17 -26.33
C PHE A 170 18.15 -36.76 -25.82
N LYS A 171 18.16 -37.94 -25.18
CA LYS A 171 19.40 -38.63 -24.73
C LYS A 171 20.40 -38.88 -25.87
N VAL A 172 19.92 -38.98 -27.10
CA VAL A 172 20.74 -38.93 -28.33
C VAL A 172 20.38 -37.64 -29.08
N PRO A 173 21.12 -36.53 -28.87
CA PRO A 173 20.73 -35.21 -29.39
C PRO A 173 20.59 -35.12 -30.92
N HIS A 174 21.31 -35.96 -31.67
CA HIS A 174 21.27 -35.99 -33.13
C HIS A 174 20.03 -36.72 -33.71
N SER A 175 19.30 -37.47 -32.88
CA SER A 175 18.16 -38.28 -33.30
C SER A 175 17.18 -38.49 -32.14
N PRO A 176 16.50 -37.42 -31.68
CA PRO A 176 15.51 -37.55 -30.61
C PRO A 176 14.30 -38.35 -31.08
N CYS A 177 13.65 -39.05 -30.15
CA CYS A 177 12.45 -39.84 -30.44
C CYS A 177 11.23 -39.32 -29.68
N PHE A 178 10.07 -39.41 -30.35
CA PHE A 178 8.76 -39.27 -29.73
C PHE A 178 8.53 -40.47 -28.80
N VAL A 179 8.14 -40.20 -27.54
CA VAL A 179 7.89 -41.24 -26.53
C VAL A 179 6.39 -41.39 -26.25
N TYR A 180 5.69 -40.27 -26.03
CA TYR A 180 4.31 -40.28 -25.56
C TYR A 180 3.55 -39.01 -25.97
N ARG A 181 2.22 -39.11 -26.13
CA ARG A 181 1.31 -37.99 -26.39
C ARG A 181 0.15 -38.03 -25.42
N ILE A 182 -0.06 -36.92 -24.72
CA ILE A 182 -1.13 -36.69 -23.75
C ILE A 182 -2.17 -35.80 -24.45
N SER A 183 -3.40 -36.27 -24.61
CA SER A 183 -4.49 -35.45 -25.16
C SER A 183 -5.05 -34.53 -24.09
N LEU A 184 -5.13 -33.21 -24.37
CA LEU A 184 -5.70 -32.19 -23.48
C LEU A 184 -7.16 -31.82 -23.88
N ASN A 185 -7.80 -32.69 -24.68
CA ASN A 185 -9.20 -32.58 -25.07
C ASN A 185 -10.10 -32.98 -23.90
N PHE A 186 -10.29 -32.08 -22.93
CA PHE A 186 -11.20 -32.28 -21.82
C PHE A 186 -12.65 -32.34 -22.33
N THR A 187 -13.25 -33.53 -22.35
CA THR A 187 -14.71 -33.66 -22.45
C THR A 187 -15.31 -33.20 -21.12
N PRO A 188 -16.18 -32.17 -21.08
CA PRO A 188 -16.80 -31.75 -19.83
C PRO A 188 -17.63 -32.92 -19.27
N PRO A 189 -17.47 -33.28 -17.98
CA PRO A 189 -18.26 -34.34 -17.37
C PRO A 189 -19.74 -33.91 -17.34
N SER A 190 -20.62 -34.77 -17.86
CA SER A 190 -22.05 -34.49 -17.95
C SER A 190 -22.71 -34.56 -16.56
N VAL A 191 -22.80 -33.40 -15.90
CA VAL A 191 -23.62 -33.13 -14.72
C VAL A 191 -24.51 -31.93 -15.05
N GLU A 192 -25.68 -31.86 -14.43
CA GLU A 192 -26.83 -31.11 -14.94
C GLU A 192 -26.70 -29.57 -14.81
N GLU A 193 -27.25 -28.89 -15.81
CA GLU A 193 -27.59 -27.45 -15.89
C GLU A 193 -26.54 -26.39 -15.48
N GLN A 194 -25.86 -25.81 -16.49
CA GLN A 194 -26.08 -24.39 -16.87
C GLN A 194 -25.46 -24.07 -18.25
N ASN A 195 -26.15 -23.25 -19.06
CA ASN A 195 -25.87 -23.11 -20.50
C ASN A 195 -24.80 -22.04 -20.81
N PHE A 196 -23.54 -22.44 -20.90
CA PHE A 196 -22.46 -21.59 -21.45
C PHE A 196 -22.07 -21.97 -22.88
N VAL A 197 -22.70 -21.33 -23.88
CA VAL A 197 -22.28 -21.42 -25.29
C VAL A 197 -21.10 -20.49 -25.53
N ARG A 198 -19.88 -21.01 -25.41
CA ARG A 198 -18.63 -20.25 -25.51
C ARG A 198 -18.12 -20.19 -26.96
N GLU A 199 -18.57 -19.20 -27.72
CA GLU A 199 -18.14 -19.00 -29.11
C GLU A 199 -16.64 -18.63 -29.22
N THR A 200 -15.89 -19.34 -30.08
CA THR A 200 -14.44 -19.17 -30.26
C THR A 200 -14.10 -18.35 -31.52
N ILE A 201 -13.04 -17.53 -31.47
CA ILE A 201 -12.65 -16.55 -32.50
C ILE A 201 -11.57 -17.09 -33.46
N ARG A 202 -11.50 -16.54 -34.68
CA ARG A 202 -10.42 -16.76 -35.67
C ARG A 202 -9.58 -15.49 -35.83
N ILE A 203 -8.30 -15.64 -36.15
CA ILE A 203 -7.33 -14.55 -36.39
C ILE A 203 -7.11 -14.36 -37.91
N PRO A 204 -7.04 -13.11 -38.39
CA PRO A 204 -6.30 -12.73 -39.59
C PRO A 204 -5.22 -11.64 -39.33
N ASP A 205 -4.17 -11.62 -40.15
CA ASP A 205 -3.00 -10.74 -39.97
C ASP A 205 -3.23 -9.28 -40.45
N ILE A 206 -2.77 -8.29 -39.66
CA ILE A 206 -2.32 -6.97 -40.16
C ILE A 206 -0.99 -6.61 -39.48
N ILE A 207 -0.04 -6.07 -40.25
CA ILE A 207 1.25 -5.53 -39.80
C ILE A 207 1.18 -4.00 -39.89
N ASP A 208 1.76 -3.28 -38.95
CA ASP A 208 2.24 -1.92 -39.20
C ASP A 208 3.52 -1.60 -38.40
N GLU A 209 4.34 -0.69 -38.93
CA GLU A 209 5.70 -0.41 -38.44
C GLU A 209 5.75 0.80 -37.48
N GLU A 210 5.88 0.57 -36.16
CA GLU A 210 6.68 1.42 -35.23
C GLU A 210 6.77 0.77 -33.83
N GLY A 211 7.85 0.02 -33.57
CA GLY A 211 7.94 -0.85 -32.39
C GLY A 211 8.37 -0.15 -31.09
N MET A 212 7.41 0.29 -30.27
CA MET A 212 7.58 0.51 -28.81
C MET A 212 6.25 0.31 -28.05
N TYR A 213 5.90 -0.94 -27.74
CA TYR A 213 4.73 -1.29 -26.91
C TYR A 213 5.11 -1.89 -25.56
N SER A 214 4.34 -1.55 -24.53
CA SER A 214 4.48 -2.16 -23.20
C SER A 214 3.88 -3.56 -23.20
N VAL A 215 4.67 -4.56 -22.76
CA VAL A 215 4.25 -5.98 -22.71
C VAL A 215 3.00 -6.19 -21.85
N ALA A 216 2.77 -5.34 -20.84
CA ALA A 216 1.56 -5.35 -20.01
C ALA A 216 0.32 -4.76 -20.70
N ALA A 217 0.51 -3.90 -21.72
CA ALA A 217 -0.59 -3.36 -22.52
C ALA A 217 -0.99 -4.34 -23.65
N SER A 218 -0.02 -4.99 -24.28
CA SER A 218 -0.26 -6.05 -25.28
C SER A 218 -1.15 -7.16 -24.73
N ALA A 219 -0.89 -7.63 -23.50
CA ALA A 219 -1.66 -8.68 -22.83
C ALA A 219 -3.16 -8.35 -22.60
N LEU A 220 -3.58 -7.09 -22.80
CA LEU A 220 -4.98 -6.65 -22.71
C LEU A 220 -5.58 -6.25 -24.05
N LEU A 221 -4.77 -5.77 -25.00
CA LEU A 221 -5.21 -5.50 -26.37
C LEU A 221 -5.36 -6.80 -27.18
N GLU A 222 -4.53 -7.81 -26.91
CA GLU A 222 -4.71 -9.19 -27.40
C GLU A 222 -6.02 -9.85 -26.92
N LEU A 223 -6.72 -9.25 -25.95
CA LEU A 223 -8.04 -9.68 -25.48
C LEU A 223 -9.21 -8.80 -25.97
N SER A 224 -8.97 -7.64 -26.59
CA SER A 224 -10.04 -6.74 -27.07
C SER A 224 -10.35 -6.88 -28.56
N ASP A 225 -9.34 -7.09 -29.41
CA ASP A 225 -9.50 -7.01 -30.87
C ASP A 225 -9.58 -8.38 -31.57
N LEU A 226 -9.89 -9.43 -30.78
CA LEU A 226 -10.31 -10.74 -31.28
C LEU A 226 -11.78 -10.70 -31.75
N ASN A 227 -12.02 -10.15 -32.94
CA ASN A 227 -13.37 -10.06 -33.53
C ASN A 227 -13.49 -10.77 -34.89
N LYS A 228 -14.69 -11.28 -35.21
CA LYS A 228 -14.92 -12.22 -36.31
C LYS A 228 -15.58 -11.60 -37.56
N ASN A 229 -15.56 -12.40 -38.64
CA ASN A 229 -16.50 -12.48 -39.76
C ASN A 229 -16.21 -11.66 -41.03
N ASP A 230 -15.88 -12.40 -42.10
CA ASP A 230 -16.08 -12.00 -43.50
C ASP A 230 -17.45 -12.55 -43.98
N PRO A 231 -18.45 -11.71 -44.32
CA PRO A 231 -19.84 -12.11 -44.47
C PRO A 231 -20.23 -12.54 -45.89
N MET A 232 -19.43 -13.35 -46.58
CA MET A 232 -19.71 -13.77 -47.98
C MET A 232 -19.64 -15.28 -48.28
N ASN A 233 -19.38 -16.15 -47.30
CA ASN A 233 -19.30 -17.61 -47.54
C ASN A 233 -20.63 -18.32 -47.20
N ILE A 234 -21.55 -18.35 -48.17
CA ILE A 234 -22.79 -19.16 -48.10
C ILE A 234 -22.50 -20.56 -48.66
N ASP A 235 -22.09 -21.48 -47.78
CA ASP A 235 -22.19 -22.95 -47.86
C ASP A 235 -21.08 -23.60 -47.02
N ASP A 236 -21.26 -23.73 -45.70
CA ASP A 236 -20.47 -24.67 -44.88
C ASP A 236 -21.23 -25.03 -43.58
N ASP A 237 -22.26 -25.86 -43.71
CA ASP A 237 -23.07 -26.36 -42.60
C ASP A 237 -22.30 -27.48 -41.85
N SER A 238 -21.25 -27.09 -41.12
CA SER A 238 -20.37 -28.00 -40.40
C SER A 238 -20.14 -27.59 -38.94
N ASN A 239 -20.24 -28.57 -38.03
CA ASN A 239 -20.20 -28.36 -36.58
C ASN A 239 -18.93 -27.58 -36.15
N VAL A 240 -19.13 -26.43 -35.50
CA VAL A 240 -18.06 -25.63 -34.90
C VAL A 240 -17.35 -26.48 -33.85
N LYS A 241 -16.14 -26.94 -34.17
CA LYS A 241 -15.27 -27.59 -33.19
C LYS A 241 -14.88 -26.54 -32.13
N PRO A 242 -14.90 -26.87 -30.83
CA PRO A 242 -14.33 -25.99 -29.82
C PRO A 242 -12.85 -25.74 -30.13
N GLY A 243 -12.36 -24.56 -29.75
CA GLY A 243 -10.93 -24.27 -29.79
C GLY A 243 -10.13 -25.30 -28.99
N SER A 244 -8.91 -25.59 -29.44
CA SER A 244 -8.03 -26.55 -28.79
C SER A 244 -7.43 -25.95 -27.52
N ASN A 245 -7.96 -26.36 -26.36
CA ASN A 245 -7.49 -25.97 -25.02
C ASN A 245 -5.95 -26.03 -24.91
N PHE A 246 -5.34 -25.09 -24.20
CA PHE A 246 -3.88 -25.02 -24.02
C PHE A 246 -3.48 -24.76 -22.57
N VAL A 247 -2.22 -25.06 -22.25
CA VAL A 247 -1.67 -24.87 -20.90
C VAL A 247 -1.17 -23.44 -20.74
N CYS A 248 -1.74 -22.68 -19.80
CA CYS A 248 -1.34 -21.31 -19.49
C CYS A 248 -0.13 -21.24 -18.54
N SER A 249 -0.06 -22.16 -17.57
CA SER A 249 1.02 -22.20 -16.57
C SER A 249 1.13 -23.58 -15.91
N TRP A 250 2.29 -23.87 -15.31
CA TRP A 250 2.63 -25.17 -14.73
C TRP A 250 3.61 -25.03 -13.55
N SER A 251 3.68 -26.05 -12.68
CA SER A 251 4.60 -26.10 -11.53
C SER A 251 4.93 -27.55 -11.13
N TRP A 252 6.19 -27.82 -10.80
CA TRP A 252 6.68 -29.14 -10.37
C TRP A 252 6.63 -29.32 -8.84
N ASN A 253 6.33 -30.52 -8.36
CA ASN A 253 6.31 -30.87 -6.93
C ASN A 253 7.72 -30.87 -6.30
N PRO A 254 8.03 -29.99 -5.32
CA PRO A 254 9.38 -29.86 -4.77
C PRO A 254 9.72 -30.94 -3.71
N GLY A 255 9.94 -32.20 -4.14
CA GLY A 255 10.57 -33.21 -3.27
C GLY A 255 10.30 -34.70 -3.57
N ASN A 256 9.86 -35.08 -4.77
CA ASN A 256 9.49 -36.48 -5.07
C ASN A 256 10.29 -37.06 -6.26
N GLU A 257 11.55 -37.41 -6.01
CA GLU A 257 12.56 -37.74 -7.06
C GLU A 257 12.17 -38.95 -7.93
N ASN A 258 11.56 -39.99 -7.35
CA ASN A 258 11.21 -41.24 -8.05
C ASN A 258 9.95 -41.15 -8.91
N SER A 259 9.15 -40.09 -8.78
CA SER A 259 7.93 -39.89 -9.58
C SER A 259 7.61 -38.39 -9.66
N PRO A 260 8.26 -37.63 -10.56
CA PRO A 260 8.02 -36.21 -10.67
C PRO A 260 6.55 -35.96 -11.04
N ARG A 261 5.98 -34.93 -10.40
CA ARG A 261 4.56 -34.56 -10.57
C ARG A 261 4.47 -33.08 -10.94
N MET A 262 3.64 -32.77 -11.92
CA MET A 262 3.39 -31.41 -12.38
C MET A 262 1.92 -31.07 -12.23
N ILE A 263 1.59 -29.94 -11.61
CA ILE A 263 0.25 -29.34 -11.72
C ILE A 263 0.29 -28.29 -12.82
N PHE A 264 -0.74 -28.24 -13.66
CA PHE A 264 -0.88 -27.23 -14.71
C PHE A 264 -2.29 -26.64 -14.75
N CYS A 265 -2.40 -25.43 -15.29
CA CYS A 265 -3.65 -24.70 -15.51
C CYS A 265 -3.96 -24.61 -17.00
N ALA A 266 -5.20 -24.92 -17.38
CA ALA A 266 -5.71 -24.73 -18.74
C ALA A 266 -6.31 -23.32 -18.94
N ASP A 267 -6.55 -22.94 -20.19
CA ASP A 267 -7.29 -21.74 -20.60
C ASP A 267 -8.79 -21.75 -20.23
N SER A 268 -9.31 -22.91 -19.82
CA SER A 268 -10.59 -23.04 -19.10
C SER A 268 -10.54 -22.60 -17.63
N GLY A 269 -9.34 -22.36 -17.09
CA GLY A 269 -9.09 -22.10 -15.67
C GLY A 269 -9.01 -23.37 -14.81
N GLU A 270 -9.09 -24.55 -15.40
CA GLU A 270 -9.11 -25.84 -14.68
C GLU A 270 -7.68 -26.32 -14.36
N LEU A 271 -7.50 -26.88 -13.15
CA LEU A 271 -6.23 -27.38 -12.64
C LEU A 271 -6.17 -28.90 -12.70
N PHE A 272 -5.11 -29.43 -13.31
CA PHE A 272 -4.88 -30.87 -13.50
C PHE A 272 -3.50 -31.29 -13.00
N LEU A 273 -3.37 -32.55 -12.59
CA LEU A 273 -2.12 -33.16 -12.14
C LEU A 273 -1.64 -34.20 -13.17
N ILE A 274 -0.37 -34.11 -13.56
CA ILE A 274 0.34 -35.16 -14.31
C ILE A 274 1.35 -35.81 -13.35
N GLU A 275 1.26 -37.13 -13.19
CA GLU A 275 2.30 -37.93 -12.54
C GLU A 275 3.05 -38.74 -13.59
N PHE A 276 4.39 -38.70 -13.55
CA PHE A 276 5.27 -39.50 -14.40
C PHE A 276 5.83 -40.67 -13.60
N LEU A 277 5.70 -41.89 -14.13
CA LEU A 277 6.08 -43.14 -13.48
C LEU A 277 7.10 -43.90 -14.35
N PHE A 278 8.26 -44.20 -13.78
CA PHE A 278 9.37 -44.87 -14.46
C PHE A 278 9.44 -46.34 -14.06
N ASP A 279 8.71 -47.18 -14.80
CA ASP A 279 8.72 -48.64 -14.63
C ASP A 279 9.82 -49.30 -15.49
N SER A 280 10.10 -50.58 -15.23
CA SER A 280 10.99 -51.40 -16.08
C SER A 280 10.51 -51.55 -17.53
N ASP A 281 9.20 -51.36 -17.77
CA ASP A 281 8.60 -51.38 -19.11
C ASP A 281 8.68 -50.03 -19.84
N GLY A 282 9.22 -48.98 -19.20
CA GLY A 282 9.33 -47.62 -19.73
C GLY A 282 8.48 -46.59 -18.99
N LEU A 283 8.36 -45.40 -19.60
CA LEU A 283 7.61 -44.28 -19.03
C LEU A 283 6.10 -44.51 -19.14
N LYS A 284 5.42 -44.51 -18.00
CA LYS A 284 3.96 -44.38 -17.90
C LYS A 284 3.62 -42.97 -17.43
N VAL A 285 2.61 -42.36 -18.05
CA VAL A 285 2.12 -41.02 -17.69
C VAL A 285 0.66 -41.14 -17.30
N SER A 286 0.28 -40.60 -16.14
CA SER A 286 -1.11 -40.53 -15.69
C SER A 286 -1.54 -39.09 -15.49
N LEU A 287 -2.60 -38.69 -16.20
CA LEU A 287 -3.31 -37.43 -16.04
C LEU A 287 -4.48 -37.64 -15.06
N SER A 288 -4.70 -36.70 -14.14
CA SER A 288 -5.87 -36.71 -13.25
C SER A 288 -7.11 -36.12 -13.92
N ASP A 289 -8.28 -36.37 -13.32
CA ASP A 289 -9.44 -35.49 -13.50
C ASP A 289 -9.14 -34.05 -13.05
N CYS A 290 -10.05 -33.12 -13.36
CA CYS A 290 -9.96 -31.73 -12.87
C CYS A 290 -9.99 -31.71 -11.34
N LEU A 291 -8.94 -31.16 -10.72
CA LEU A 291 -8.77 -31.14 -9.26
C LEU A 291 -9.42 -29.90 -8.62
N TYR A 292 -9.51 -28.81 -9.36
CA TYR A 292 -10.10 -27.53 -8.94
C TYR A 292 -10.32 -26.63 -10.17
N LYS A 293 -11.31 -25.73 -10.12
CA LYS A 293 -11.58 -24.74 -11.16
C LYS A 293 -11.32 -23.32 -10.65
N THR A 294 -10.45 -22.60 -11.34
CA THR A 294 -10.01 -21.24 -11.05
C THR A 294 -10.28 -20.32 -12.25
N LEU A 295 -9.84 -19.06 -12.20
CA LEU A 295 -9.54 -18.31 -13.43
C LEU A 295 -8.22 -18.79 -14.06
N PRO A 296 -7.99 -18.57 -15.38
CA PRO A 296 -6.73 -18.91 -16.02
C PRO A 296 -5.52 -18.32 -15.28
N ALA A 297 -4.69 -19.19 -14.72
CA ALA A 297 -3.55 -18.79 -13.89
C ALA A 297 -2.36 -18.38 -14.76
N LYS A 298 -1.81 -17.20 -14.49
CA LYS A 298 -0.60 -16.67 -15.13
C LYS A 298 0.67 -17.36 -14.63
N ALA A 299 0.68 -17.79 -13.36
CA ALA A 299 1.74 -18.58 -12.77
C ALA A 299 1.22 -19.51 -11.66
N LEU A 300 1.91 -20.65 -11.50
CA LEU A 300 1.67 -21.63 -10.44
C LEU A 300 2.97 -21.85 -9.66
N LEU A 301 2.92 -21.78 -8.33
CA LEU A 301 4.07 -21.97 -7.45
C LEU A 301 3.77 -23.05 -6.41
N TRP A 302 4.27 -24.27 -6.64
CA TRP A 302 4.20 -25.37 -5.68
C TRP A 302 5.35 -25.26 -4.67
N VAL A 303 5.02 -25.09 -3.39
CA VAL A 303 5.95 -24.87 -2.29
C VAL A 303 6.07 -26.13 -1.41
N ARG A 304 7.26 -26.36 -0.83
CA ARG A 304 7.50 -27.41 0.16
C ARG A 304 6.51 -27.27 1.32
N GLY A 305 5.96 -28.41 1.77
CA GLY A 305 4.84 -28.44 2.72
C GLY A 305 3.47 -28.65 2.06
N GLY A 306 3.40 -28.77 0.73
CA GLY A 306 2.18 -29.16 0.01
C GLY A 306 1.24 -27.99 -0.30
N PHE A 307 1.75 -26.76 -0.32
CA PHE A 307 0.96 -25.58 -0.70
C PHE A 307 1.21 -25.23 -2.17
N LEU A 308 0.16 -24.78 -2.85
CA LEU A 308 0.18 -24.30 -4.23
C LEU A 308 -0.37 -22.87 -4.24
N ALA A 309 0.46 -21.89 -4.55
CA ALA A 309 -0.01 -20.54 -4.83
C ALA A 309 -0.36 -20.42 -6.32
N VAL A 310 -1.59 -19.99 -6.59
CA VAL A 310 -2.16 -19.74 -7.92
C VAL A 310 -2.22 -18.24 -8.13
N ILE A 311 -1.52 -17.74 -9.15
CA ILE A 311 -1.43 -16.30 -9.43
C ILE A 311 -2.27 -16.00 -10.68
N VAL A 312 -3.33 -15.22 -10.49
CA VAL A 312 -4.21 -14.70 -11.55
C VAL A 312 -3.77 -13.27 -11.91
N GLU A 313 -3.89 -12.88 -13.18
CA GLU A 313 -3.36 -11.62 -13.69
C GLU A 313 -4.27 -10.41 -13.40
N MET A 314 -5.59 -10.57 -13.53
CA MET A 314 -6.60 -9.50 -13.43
C MET A 314 -7.73 -9.83 -12.43
N GLY A 315 -7.38 -10.59 -11.38
CA GLY A 315 -8.26 -11.08 -10.31
C GLY A 315 -7.44 -11.47 -9.07
N ASP A 316 -8.09 -11.88 -7.99
CA ASP A 316 -7.38 -12.32 -6.78
C ASP A 316 -6.69 -13.68 -7.02
N GLY A 317 -5.45 -13.83 -6.57
CA GLY A 317 -4.82 -15.15 -6.51
C GLY A 317 -5.35 -15.98 -5.34
N MET A 318 -4.90 -17.22 -5.22
CA MET A 318 -5.32 -18.10 -4.13
C MET A 318 -4.21 -19.05 -3.67
N VAL A 319 -4.20 -19.38 -2.37
CA VAL A 319 -3.39 -20.43 -1.78
C VAL A 319 -4.27 -21.68 -1.61
N LEU A 320 -3.92 -22.72 -2.35
CA LEU A 320 -4.49 -24.06 -2.24
C LEU A 320 -3.51 -24.95 -1.46
N LYS A 321 -4.02 -25.99 -0.79
CA LYS A 321 -3.22 -27.05 -0.18
C LYS A 321 -3.54 -28.38 -0.85
N VAL A 322 -2.51 -29.14 -1.19
CA VAL A 322 -2.62 -30.49 -1.76
C VAL A 322 -2.84 -31.48 -0.63
N GLU A 323 -4.05 -32.04 -0.54
CA GLU A 323 -4.45 -33.02 0.47
C GLU A 323 -5.12 -34.20 -0.24
N ASP A 324 -4.60 -35.42 -0.06
CA ASP A 324 -5.11 -36.67 -0.68
C ASP A 324 -5.41 -36.57 -2.19
N ARG A 325 -4.46 -36.01 -2.94
CA ARG A 325 -4.52 -35.70 -4.39
C ARG A 325 -5.63 -34.71 -4.81
N ARG A 326 -6.29 -34.04 -3.86
CA ARG A 326 -7.22 -32.93 -4.10
C ARG A 326 -6.59 -31.59 -3.73
N LEU A 327 -7.19 -30.51 -4.22
CA LEU A 327 -6.81 -29.14 -3.89
C LEU A 327 -7.86 -28.52 -2.97
N VAL A 328 -7.43 -28.13 -1.75
CA VAL A 328 -8.29 -27.51 -0.74
C VAL A 328 -7.91 -26.04 -0.62
N TYR A 329 -8.89 -25.14 -0.82
CA TYR A 329 -8.68 -23.70 -0.65
C TYR A 329 -8.34 -23.34 0.80
N ARG A 330 -7.36 -22.43 1.00
CA ARG A 330 -6.91 -22.00 2.33
C ARG A 330 -6.95 -20.49 2.55
N SER A 331 -6.52 -19.67 1.58
CA SER A 331 -6.57 -18.21 1.70
C SER A 331 -6.47 -17.48 0.35
N PRO A 332 -6.98 -16.24 0.23
CA PRO A 332 -6.84 -15.44 -0.98
C PRO A 332 -5.54 -14.64 -0.99
N ILE A 333 -4.94 -14.48 -2.17
CA ILE A 333 -3.84 -13.56 -2.46
C ILE A 333 -4.48 -12.31 -3.08
N GLN A 334 -4.86 -11.35 -2.24
CA GLN A 334 -5.57 -10.15 -2.69
C GLN A 334 -4.76 -9.37 -3.73
N ASN A 335 -5.40 -9.09 -4.87
CA ASN A 335 -4.90 -8.29 -5.98
C ASN A 335 -5.96 -7.24 -6.34
N ILE A 336 -5.60 -5.96 -6.32
CA ILE A 336 -6.53 -4.86 -6.65
C ILE A 336 -6.47 -4.44 -8.14
N ALA A 337 -5.62 -5.09 -8.95
CA ALA A 337 -5.53 -4.85 -10.38
C ALA A 337 -6.68 -5.52 -11.17
N PRO A 338 -7.15 -4.90 -12.27
CA PRO A 338 -6.90 -3.52 -12.69
C PRO A 338 -7.85 -2.55 -11.99
N ILE A 339 -7.40 -1.32 -11.66
CA ILE A 339 -8.29 -0.26 -11.14
C ILE A 339 -8.82 0.59 -12.30
N LEU A 340 -10.06 0.33 -12.70
CA LEU A 340 -10.67 0.88 -13.92
C LEU A 340 -11.29 2.28 -13.74
N ASP A 341 -11.72 2.61 -12.52
CA ASP A 341 -12.18 3.94 -12.12
C ASP A 341 -12.13 4.08 -10.60
N MET A 342 -12.13 5.32 -10.11
CA MET A 342 -12.16 5.62 -8.67
C MET A 342 -12.99 6.85 -8.33
N SER A 343 -13.60 6.80 -7.16
CA SER A 343 -14.28 7.89 -6.47
C SER A 343 -13.77 7.97 -5.04
N VAL A 344 -13.36 9.16 -4.59
CA VAL A 344 -12.92 9.43 -3.20
C VAL A 344 -13.99 10.27 -2.52
N VAL A 345 -14.43 9.84 -1.34
CA VAL A 345 -15.57 10.39 -0.62
C VAL A 345 -15.22 10.57 0.85
N ASP A 346 -15.47 11.76 1.39
CA ASP A 346 -15.42 12.02 2.83
C ASP A 346 -16.73 11.53 3.47
N TYR A 347 -16.74 10.31 4.01
CA TYR A 347 -17.97 9.71 4.52
C TYR A 347 -18.26 10.23 5.94
N HIS A 348 -19.24 11.13 6.03
CA HIS A 348 -19.48 12.01 7.20
C HIS A 348 -19.54 11.29 8.55
N ASP A 349 -20.15 10.11 8.62
CA ASP A 349 -20.36 9.40 9.88
C ASP A 349 -19.07 8.76 10.46
N GLU A 350 -18.07 8.48 9.61
CA GLU A 350 -16.76 7.94 10.03
C GLU A 350 -15.63 8.98 10.08
N LYS A 351 -15.78 10.13 9.40
CA LYS A 351 -14.71 11.11 9.14
C LYS A 351 -13.46 10.49 8.47
N HIS A 352 -13.65 9.49 7.62
CA HIS A 352 -12.59 8.89 6.82
C HIS A 352 -12.81 9.26 5.36
N ASP A 353 -11.78 9.73 4.67
CA ASP A 353 -11.75 9.69 3.21
C ASP A 353 -11.69 8.22 2.80
N GLN A 354 -12.79 7.71 2.23
CA GLN A 354 -12.89 6.37 1.68
C GLN A 354 -12.73 6.44 0.16
N MET A 355 -11.91 5.55 -0.41
CA MET A 355 -11.77 5.39 -1.86
C MET A 355 -12.57 4.17 -2.31
N PHE A 356 -13.57 4.40 -3.16
CA PHE A 356 -14.31 3.36 -3.87
C PHE A 356 -13.64 3.12 -5.23
N ALA A 357 -13.14 1.90 -5.44
CA ALA A 357 -12.35 1.53 -6.61
C ALA A 357 -13.01 0.38 -7.38
N CYS A 358 -13.20 0.56 -8.69
CA CYS A 358 -13.64 -0.50 -9.59
C CYS A 358 -12.45 -1.41 -9.92
N CYS A 359 -12.43 -2.64 -9.37
CA CYS A 359 -11.29 -3.56 -9.43
C CYS A 359 -11.65 -4.91 -10.08
N GLY A 360 -10.73 -5.47 -10.86
CA GLY A 360 -10.90 -6.81 -11.44
C GLY A 360 -11.70 -6.83 -12.74
N MET A 361 -11.60 -7.93 -13.48
CA MET A 361 -12.37 -8.20 -14.71
C MET A 361 -13.38 -9.32 -14.50
N ALA A 362 -14.50 -9.33 -15.23
CA ALA A 362 -15.49 -10.41 -15.17
C ALA A 362 -14.84 -11.80 -15.39
N PRO A 363 -15.22 -12.83 -14.60
CA PRO A 363 -16.27 -12.84 -13.58
C PRO A 363 -15.85 -12.35 -12.17
N GLU A 364 -14.57 -12.04 -11.94
CA GLU A 364 -14.04 -11.60 -10.61
C GLU A 364 -14.11 -10.07 -10.37
N GLY A 365 -14.87 -9.36 -11.20
CA GLY A 365 -15.15 -7.92 -11.02
C GLY A 365 -15.68 -7.62 -9.62
N SER A 366 -15.18 -6.53 -9.04
CA SER A 366 -15.43 -6.20 -7.63
C SER A 366 -15.35 -4.70 -7.39
N LEU A 367 -16.21 -4.18 -6.53
CA LEU A 367 -16.01 -2.86 -5.94
C LEU A 367 -15.19 -3.03 -4.66
N ARG A 368 -14.10 -2.28 -4.52
CA ARG A 368 -13.25 -2.33 -3.33
C ARG A 368 -13.28 -1.00 -2.61
N VAL A 369 -13.60 -1.04 -1.32
CA VAL A 369 -13.47 0.12 -0.42
C VAL A 369 -12.06 0.09 0.16
N ILE A 370 -11.28 1.11 -0.17
CA ILE A 370 -9.89 1.27 0.27
C ILE A 370 -9.89 2.40 1.31
N ARG A 371 -9.47 2.08 2.53
CA ARG A 371 -9.31 3.02 3.65
C ARG A 371 -7.84 3.09 4.04
N SER A 372 -7.30 4.28 4.31
CA SER A 372 -5.97 4.38 4.91
C SER A 372 -5.99 3.88 6.35
N GLY A 373 -4.97 3.09 6.72
CA GLY A 373 -4.78 2.55 8.07
C GLY A 373 -4.78 1.03 8.13
N ILE A 374 -4.20 0.51 9.21
CA ILE A 374 -4.08 -0.91 9.51
C ILE A 374 -5.46 -1.48 9.84
N SER A 375 -5.85 -2.54 9.12
CA SER A 375 -7.05 -3.33 9.37
C SER A 375 -6.95 -4.14 10.67
N VAL A 376 -8.04 -4.17 11.43
CA VAL A 376 -8.12 -4.79 12.76
C VAL A 376 -9.28 -5.80 12.79
N GLU A 377 -8.98 -7.03 13.19
CA GLU A 377 -9.92 -8.15 13.23
C GLU A 377 -10.59 -8.26 14.61
N LYS A 378 -11.91 -8.04 14.66
CA LYS A 378 -12.68 -8.01 15.92
C LYS A 378 -13.00 -9.43 16.37
N LEU A 379 -12.38 -9.88 17.45
CA LEU A 379 -12.54 -11.22 18.02
C LEU A 379 -13.74 -11.29 18.99
N LEU A 380 -13.96 -10.25 19.80
CA LEU A 380 -15.05 -10.17 20.76
C LEU A 380 -15.49 -8.72 20.99
N LYS A 381 -16.79 -8.49 21.20
CA LYS A 381 -17.35 -7.23 21.72
C LYS A 381 -18.25 -7.55 22.91
N THR A 382 -18.09 -6.83 24.03
CA THR A 382 -18.98 -6.96 25.19
C THR A 382 -20.26 -6.13 25.03
N SER A 383 -21.24 -6.36 25.91
CA SER A 383 -22.32 -5.40 26.12
C SER A 383 -21.79 -4.01 26.54
N PRO A 384 -22.54 -2.92 26.29
CA PRO A 384 -22.11 -1.54 26.53
C PRO A 384 -22.30 -1.10 28.00
N ILE A 385 -21.81 -1.92 28.94
CA ILE A 385 -21.96 -1.71 30.40
C ILE A 385 -20.79 -0.93 31.04
N TYR A 386 -19.70 -0.69 30.30
CA TYR A 386 -18.44 -0.15 30.80
C TYR A 386 -18.36 1.37 30.61
N GLN A 387 -19.34 2.10 31.15
CA GLN A 387 -19.36 3.57 31.11
C GLN A 387 -18.47 4.17 32.21
N GLY A 388 -17.70 5.22 31.87
CA GLY A 388 -16.95 5.99 32.88
C GLY A 388 -15.61 5.40 33.34
N ILE A 389 -15.02 4.50 32.55
CA ILE A 389 -13.63 4.02 32.76
C ILE A 389 -12.67 5.22 32.78
N THR A 390 -11.74 5.22 33.74
CA THR A 390 -10.70 6.23 33.98
C THR A 390 -9.28 5.72 33.69
N GLY A 391 -9.09 4.41 33.57
CA GLY A 391 -7.81 3.79 33.24
C GLY A 391 -7.92 2.26 33.12
N THR A 392 -7.01 1.67 32.34
CA THR A 392 -6.99 0.23 32.03
C THR A 392 -5.57 -0.31 31.99
N TRP A 393 -5.33 -1.47 32.61
CA TRP A 393 -4.00 -2.10 32.66
C TRP A 393 -4.11 -3.62 32.59
N THR A 394 -3.14 -4.27 31.96
CA THR A 394 -2.92 -5.73 32.10
C THR A 394 -1.79 -6.02 33.07
N VAL A 395 -1.94 -7.09 33.85
CA VAL A 395 -0.91 -7.54 34.80
C VAL A 395 -0.71 -9.06 34.69
N LYS A 396 0.53 -9.50 34.84
CA LYS A 396 0.95 -10.91 34.89
C LYS A 396 0.98 -11.39 36.34
N MET A 397 0.93 -12.71 36.56
CA MET A 397 1.17 -13.25 37.90
C MET A 397 2.66 -13.27 38.25
N LYS A 398 3.53 -13.57 37.28
CA LYS A 398 5.00 -13.59 37.40
C LYS A 398 5.65 -12.77 36.30
N LEU A 399 6.86 -12.26 36.56
CA LEU A 399 7.66 -11.52 35.58
C LEU A 399 8.10 -12.39 34.39
N ALA A 400 8.20 -13.71 34.61
CA ALA A 400 8.57 -14.69 33.60
C ALA A 400 7.39 -15.18 32.71
N ASP A 401 6.15 -14.79 33.01
CA ASP A 401 4.99 -15.26 32.26
C ASP A 401 4.95 -14.64 30.84
N SER A 402 4.66 -15.48 29.85
CA SER A 402 4.46 -15.07 28.45
C SER A 402 3.10 -14.41 28.19
N TYR A 403 2.14 -14.63 29.09
CA TYR A 403 0.74 -14.22 28.95
C TYR A 403 0.33 -13.30 30.10
N HIS A 404 -0.71 -12.49 29.88
CA HIS A 404 -1.30 -11.63 30.91
C HIS A 404 -2.36 -12.43 31.65
N SER A 405 -2.37 -12.36 32.98
CA SER A 405 -3.33 -13.10 33.83
C SER A 405 -4.59 -12.29 34.10
N PHE A 406 -4.43 -10.97 34.25
CA PHE A 406 -5.46 -10.06 34.75
C PHE A 406 -5.57 -8.79 33.90
N LEU A 407 -6.79 -8.27 33.79
CA LEU A 407 -7.14 -6.98 33.21
C LEU A 407 -7.82 -6.12 34.29
N VAL A 408 -7.16 -5.05 34.72
CA VAL A 408 -7.68 -4.09 35.70
C VAL A 408 -8.39 -2.95 34.96
N LEU A 409 -9.64 -2.68 35.34
CA LEU A 409 -10.44 -1.55 34.89
C LEU A 409 -10.70 -0.62 36.07
N SER A 410 -10.24 0.62 36.00
CA SER A 410 -10.61 1.67 36.95
C SER A 410 -11.72 2.54 36.38
N PHE A 411 -12.61 2.98 37.26
CA PHE A 411 -13.70 3.93 37.00
C PHE A 411 -13.51 5.15 37.91
N VAL A 412 -14.53 5.99 38.08
CA VAL A 412 -14.45 7.18 38.96
C VAL A 412 -14.55 6.80 40.44
N GLU A 413 -15.39 5.82 40.78
CA GLU A 413 -15.67 5.41 42.17
C GLU A 413 -15.44 3.91 42.43
N GLU A 414 -15.21 3.11 41.39
CA GLU A 414 -14.94 1.66 41.50
C GLU A 414 -13.69 1.21 40.72
N THR A 415 -13.09 0.09 41.13
CA THR A 415 -12.07 -0.67 40.40
C THR A 415 -12.52 -2.12 40.30
N ARG A 416 -12.46 -2.70 39.09
CA ARG A 416 -12.73 -4.12 38.84
C ARG A 416 -11.52 -4.81 38.22
N VAL A 417 -11.37 -6.10 38.49
CA VAL A 417 -10.32 -6.94 37.94
C VAL A 417 -10.95 -8.14 37.25
N LEU A 418 -10.68 -8.27 35.96
CA LEU A 418 -11.17 -9.34 35.11
C LEU A 418 -10.04 -10.34 34.82
N SER A 419 -10.38 -11.62 34.67
CA SER A 419 -9.48 -12.64 34.13
C SER A 419 -9.24 -12.44 32.62
N VAL A 420 -8.12 -12.95 32.10
CA VAL A 420 -7.76 -12.88 30.68
C VAL A 420 -7.97 -14.24 29.99
N GLY A 421 -8.82 -14.27 28.96
CA GLY A 421 -9.17 -15.44 28.13
C GLY A 421 -10.34 -15.12 27.19
N VAL A 422 -10.94 -16.12 26.54
CA VAL A 422 -12.14 -15.93 25.66
C VAL A 422 -13.28 -15.19 26.38
N SER A 423 -13.47 -15.43 27.68
CA SER A 423 -14.51 -14.81 28.50
C SER A 423 -13.90 -14.10 29.70
N PHE A 424 -14.13 -12.80 29.81
CA PHE A 424 -13.77 -12.01 30.98
C PHE A 424 -14.65 -12.38 32.19
N SER A 425 -14.09 -13.01 33.21
CA SER A 425 -14.77 -13.23 34.50
C SER A 425 -14.28 -12.23 35.55
N ASP A 426 -15.18 -11.65 36.34
CA ASP A 426 -14.80 -10.80 37.46
C ASP A 426 -14.14 -11.65 38.57
N VAL A 427 -12.97 -11.21 39.03
CA VAL A 427 -12.16 -11.86 40.07
C VAL A 427 -11.75 -10.88 41.17
N THR A 428 -12.35 -9.68 41.22
CA THR A 428 -11.92 -8.56 42.07
C THR A 428 -11.75 -8.95 43.55
N ASP A 429 -12.72 -9.69 44.11
CA ASP A 429 -12.72 -10.15 45.51
C ASP A 429 -11.53 -11.05 45.86
N PHE A 430 -10.98 -11.76 44.88
CA PHE A 430 -9.88 -12.73 45.07
C PHE A 430 -8.49 -12.09 44.94
N MET A 431 -8.41 -10.84 44.49
CA MET A 431 -7.16 -10.12 44.23
C MET A 431 -6.63 -9.35 45.45
N GLY A 432 -7.47 -9.07 46.45
CA GLY A 432 -7.09 -8.27 47.62
C GLY A 432 -6.99 -6.76 47.36
N PHE A 433 -7.33 -6.31 46.14
CA PHE A 433 -7.52 -4.91 45.78
C PHE A 433 -8.66 -4.29 46.60
N GLN A 434 -8.73 -2.97 46.67
CA GLN A 434 -9.90 -2.24 47.15
C GLN A 434 -10.83 -1.94 45.96
N PRO A 435 -12.09 -2.40 45.96
CA PRO A 435 -13.02 -2.16 44.87
C PRO A 435 -13.58 -0.73 44.90
N ASP A 436 -13.88 -0.17 46.07
CA ASP A 436 -14.57 1.13 46.25
C ASP A 436 -13.66 2.37 46.06
N VAL A 437 -12.68 2.30 45.16
CA VAL A 437 -11.75 3.41 44.84
C VAL A 437 -11.38 3.44 43.37
N CYS A 438 -11.09 4.64 42.85
CA CYS A 438 -10.37 4.83 41.60
C CYS A 438 -8.88 4.45 41.78
N THR A 439 -8.39 3.57 40.90
CA THR A 439 -6.98 3.18 40.81
C THR A 439 -6.26 4.11 39.84
N LEU A 440 -5.20 4.77 40.31
CA LEU A 440 -4.38 5.70 39.52
C LEU A 440 -3.31 4.97 38.69
N ALA A 441 -2.79 3.86 39.22
CA ALA A 441 -1.86 2.96 38.56
C ALA A 441 -1.85 1.60 39.26
N CYS A 442 -1.54 0.54 38.52
CA CYS A 442 -1.25 -0.78 39.07
C CYS A 442 -0.14 -1.49 38.30
N GLY A 443 0.40 -2.57 38.87
CA GLY A 443 1.44 -3.38 38.21
C GLY A 443 2.02 -4.47 39.12
N LEU A 444 2.97 -5.22 38.58
CA LEU A 444 3.70 -6.29 39.27
C LEU A 444 5.07 -5.75 39.73
N VAL A 445 5.39 -5.89 41.02
CA VAL A 445 6.71 -5.47 41.57
C VAL A 445 7.67 -6.66 41.67
N GLY A 446 7.14 -7.86 41.87
CA GLY A 446 7.85 -9.15 41.88
C GLY A 446 6.82 -10.27 41.76
N ASP A 447 7.27 -11.53 41.63
CA ASP A 447 6.37 -12.66 41.36
C ASP A 447 5.29 -12.83 42.45
N GLY A 448 4.02 -12.81 42.04
CA GLY A 448 2.85 -12.82 42.93
C GLY A 448 2.56 -11.51 43.68
N LEU A 449 3.36 -10.46 43.47
CA LEU A 449 3.29 -9.19 44.22
C LEU A 449 2.71 -8.05 43.38
N LEU A 450 1.39 -7.91 43.45
CA LEU A 450 0.61 -6.92 42.72
C LEU A 450 0.46 -5.64 43.55
N VAL A 451 0.57 -4.47 42.92
CA VAL A 451 0.37 -3.18 43.58
C VAL A 451 -0.79 -2.42 42.95
N GLN A 452 -1.65 -1.85 43.80
CA GLN A 452 -2.72 -0.91 43.47
C GLN A 452 -2.37 0.45 44.10
N ILE A 453 -2.26 1.51 43.30
CA ILE A 453 -2.07 2.88 43.77
C ILE A 453 -3.40 3.62 43.65
N HIS A 454 -3.90 4.16 44.76
CA HIS A 454 -5.10 5.01 44.80
C HIS A 454 -4.77 6.34 45.50
N GLN A 455 -5.70 7.30 45.49
CA GLN A 455 -5.44 8.69 45.93
C GLN A 455 -4.97 8.83 47.40
N THR A 456 -5.20 7.82 48.25
CA THR A 456 -4.90 7.86 49.69
C THR A 456 -3.82 6.86 50.14
N ALA A 457 -3.51 5.83 49.37
CA ALA A 457 -2.46 4.87 49.70
C ALA A 457 -1.93 4.09 48.48
N VAL A 458 -0.75 3.50 48.67
CA VAL A 458 -0.22 2.39 47.87
C VAL A 458 -0.55 1.10 48.61
N ARG A 459 -1.20 0.16 47.94
CA ARG A 459 -1.63 -1.14 48.49
C ARG A 459 -0.91 -2.27 47.75
N LEU A 460 -0.17 -3.09 48.49
CA LEU A 460 0.49 -4.29 48.01
C LEU A 460 -0.42 -5.48 48.32
N CYS A 461 -0.80 -6.23 47.29
CA CYS A 461 -1.82 -7.27 47.31
C CYS A 461 -1.23 -8.61 46.82
N VAL A 462 -1.63 -9.72 47.46
CA VAL A 462 -1.25 -11.07 47.06
C VAL A 462 -2.51 -11.91 46.81
N PRO A 463 -2.76 -12.35 45.55
CA PRO A 463 -4.01 -13.00 45.17
C PRO A 463 -4.06 -14.47 45.63
N ILE A 464 -5.27 -15.00 45.77
CA ILE A 464 -5.50 -16.40 46.16
C ILE A 464 -5.62 -17.34 44.95
N ALA A 465 -5.50 -18.65 45.19
CA ALA A 465 -5.58 -19.71 44.18
C ALA A 465 -6.86 -19.67 43.30
N ALA A 466 -7.95 -19.08 43.80
CA ALA A 466 -9.20 -18.87 43.05
C ALA A 466 -9.12 -17.80 41.95
N ALA A 467 -8.15 -16.86 42.03
CA ALA A 467 -7.90 -15.87 40.98
C ALA A 467 -6.98 -16.42 39.88
N HIS A 468 -5.97 -17.22 40.27
CA HIS A 468 -4.97 -17.82 39.39
C HIS A 468 -4.34 -19.03 40.10
N PRO A 469 -4.03 -20.15 39.42
CA PRO A 469 -3.53 -21.38 40.06
C PRO A 469 -2.18 -21.25 40.79
N ASP A 470 -1.43 -20.17 40.57
CA ASP A 470 -0.20 -19.83 41.31
C ASP A 470 -0.44 -18.92 42.53
N GLY A 471 -1.70 -18.59 42.85
CA GLY A 471 -2.06 -17.79 44.02
C GLY A 471 -1.91 -18.55 45.34
N ILE A 472 -2.05 -17.85 46.47
CA ILE A 472 -1.95 -18.49 47.79
C ILE A 472 -3.19 -19.37 48.07
N ASP A 473 -2.97 -20.56 48.63
CA ASP A 473 -3.99 -21.41 49.24
C ASP A 473 -4.54 -20.80 50.55
N SER A 474 -5.24 -19.67 50.43
CA SER A 474 -5.87 -18.94 51.53
C SER A 474 -7.36 -18.70 51.27
N ALA A 475 -8.16 -18.69 52.33
CA ALA A 475 -9.59 -18.37 52.26
C ALA A 475 -9.88 -16.88 52.00
N SER A 476 -8.87 -16.00 52.16
CA SER A 476 -8.95 -14.59 51.80
C SER A 476 -7.59 -14.06 51.31
N PRO A 477 -7.56 -13.07 50.40
CA PRO A 477 -6.32 -12.47 49.93
C PRO A 477 -5.63 -11.67 51.05
N THR A 478 -4.30 -11.56 50.96
CA THR A 478 -3.51 -10.77 51.91
C THR A 478 -3.09 -9.45 51.27
N PHE A 479 -3.05 -8.38 52.08
CA PHE A 479 -2.65 -7.06 51.62
C PHE A 479 -1.94 -6.28 52.72
N THR A 480 -1.09 -5.33 52.32
CA THR A 480 -0.48 -4.30 53.17
C THR A 480 -0.55 -2.95 52.47
N SER A 481 -0.48 -1.85 53.22
CA SER A 481 -0.59 -0.51 52.64
C SER A 481 0.39 0.50 53.24
N TRP A 482 0.75 1.48 52.42
CA TRP A 482 1.55 2.65 52.79
C TRP A 482 0.81 3.91 52.34
N SER A 483 0.72 4.91 53.21
CA SER A 483 0.04 6.19 52.94
C SER A 483 0.94 7.36 53.38
N PRO A 484 1.10 8.41 52.57
CA PRO A 484 1.82 9.62 52.99
C PRO A 484 0.97 10.45 53.97
N ASP A 485 1.61 11.05 54.98
CA ASP A 485 0.95 11.72 56.11
C ASP A 485 -0.07 12.81 55.70
N ASN A 486 -1.35 12.45 55.63
CA ASN A 486 -2.47 13.29 55.17
C ASN A 486 -2.27 13.97 53.80
N MET A 487 -1.41 13.42 52.92
CA MET A 487 -1.24 13.92 51.54
C MET A 487 -2.02 13.06 50.55
N THR A 488 -2.53 13.68 49.48
CA THR A 488 -3.13 12.95 48.36
C THR A 488 -2.09 12.60 47.30
N ILE A 489 -2.14 11.36 46.83
CA ILE A 489 -1.37 10.86 45.69
C ILE A 489 -2.05 11.35 44.41
N SER A 490 -1.29 12.00 43.53
CA SER A 490 -1.77 12.48 42.22
C SER A 490 -1.36 11.56 41.07
N LEU A 491 -0.16 10.98 41.14
CA LEU A 491 0.40 10.08 40.12
C LEU A 491 1.21 8.96 40.79
N GLY A 492 1.33 7.83 40.09
CA GLY A 492 2.23 6.75 40.49
C GLY A 492 2.65 5.89 39.31
N ALA A 493 3.79 5.20 39.45
CA ALA A 493 4.30 4.23 38.50
C ALA A 493 4.90 3.03 39.25
N VAL A 494 4.69 1.84 38.69
CA VAL A 494 5.09 0.56 39.28
C VAL A 494 6.12 -0.10 38.36
N GLY A 495 7.26 -0.50 38.91
CA GLY A 495 8.32 -1.23 38.23
C GLY A 495 8.89 -2.38 39.07
N PRO A 496 9.78 -3.20 38.51
CA PRO A 496 10.38 -4.33 39.21
C PRO A 496 11.18 -3.83 40.44
N ASN A 497 10.80 -4.29 41.62
CA ASN A 497 11.32 -3.87 42.94
C ASN A 497 11.21 -2.37 43.29
N LEU A 498 10.56 -1.53 42.48
CA LEU A 498 10.53 -0.07 42.64
C LEU A 498 9.13 0.50 42.43
N ILE A 499 8.65 1.30 43.38
CA ILE A 499 7.38 2.03 43.27
C ILE A 499 7.68 3.52 43.40
N VAL A 500 7.21 4.31 42.43
CA VAL A 500 7.40 5.77 42.40
C VAL A 500 6.03 6.44 42.52
N VAL A 501 5.91 7.42 43.42
CA VAL A 501 4.63 8.05 43.78
C VAL A 501 4.82 9.57 43.88
N ALA A 502 3.88 10.35 43.36
CA ALA A 502 3.91 11.81 43.48
C ALA A 502 2.66 12.36 44.18
N THR A 503 2.86 13.43 44.94
CA THR A 503 1.80 14.22 45.59
C THR A 503 1.71 15.60 44.93
N SER A 504 0.51 16.19 44.89
CA SER A 504 0.31 17.53 44.28
C SER A 504 0.66 18.67 45.24
N SER A 505 0.16 18.62 46.48
CA SER A 505 0.29 19.69 47.47
C SER A 505 0.80 19.16 48.82
N PRO A 506 2.09 19.37 49.16
CA PRO A 506 3.18 19.89 48.32
C PRO A 506 3.67 18.86 47.28
N CYS A 507 4.41 19.34 46.26
CA CYS A 507 5.00 18.53 45.20
C CYS A 507 6.20 17.69 45.71
N TYR A 508 5.94 16.51 46.28
CA TYR A 508 6.96 15.51 46.60
C TYR A 508 6.91 14.34 45.64
N LEU A 509 8.09 13.82 45.30
CA LEU A 509 8.30 12.53 44.68
C LEU A 509 8.81 11.55 45.74
N PHE A 510 8.05 10.51 46.03
CA PHE A 510 8.41 9.41 46.93
C PHE A 510 8.89 8.21 46.11
N ILE A 511 9.95 7.57 46.58
CA ILE A 511 10.49 6.31 46.05
C ILE A 511 10.36 5.27 47.15
N LEU A 512 9.64 4.18 46.87
CA LEU A 512 9.33 3.11 47.82
C LEU A 512 9.90 1.78 47.30
N GLY A 513 10.35 0.94 48.24
CA GLY A 513 10.76 -0.43 48.00
C GLY A 513 9.90 -1.41 48.81
N ILE A 514 9.97 -2.70 48.46
CA ILE A 514 9.33 -3.78 49.22
C ILE A 514 10.40 -4.54 50.00
N ARG A 515 10.11 -4.90 51.26
CA ARG A 515 10.90 -5.86 52.05
C ARG A 515 10.05 -7.02 52.53
N THR A 516 10.59 -8.23 52.49
CA THR A 516 9.95 -9.43 53.05
C THR A 516 10.26 -9.52 54.54
N ILE A 517 9.24 -9.65 55.39
CA ILE A 517 9.40 -9.86 56.84
C ILE A 517 9.37 -11.35 57.16
N SER A 518 8.41 -12.07 56.59
CA SER A 518 8.24 -13.51 56.76
C SER A 518 7.48 -14.11 55.56
N ALA A 519 7.17 -15.41 55.59
CA ALA A 519 6.42 -16.06 54.51
C ALA A 519 5.09 -15.33 54.24
N HIS A 520 4.92 -14.89 52.99
CA HIS A 520 3.78 -14.11 52.49
C HIS A 520 3.50 -12.78 53.22
N HIS A 521 4.42 -12.29 54.06
CA HIS A 521 4.29 -10.99 54.74
C HIS A 521 5.39 -10.05 54.26
N TYR A 522 4.95 -8.98 53.61
CA TYR A 522 5.77 -7.96 52.98
C TYR A 522 5.45 -6.58 53.56
N GLU A 523 6.38 -5.65 53.45
CA GLU A 523 6.20 -4.28 53.91
C GLU A 523 6.73 -3.31 52.86
N ILE A 524 5.92 -2.29 52.55
CA ILE A 524 6.30 -1.17 51.69
C ILE A 524 7.05 -0.17 52.56
N TYR A 525 8.31 0.12 52.25
CA TYR A 525 9.13 1.07 52.99
C TYR A 525 9.62 2.19 52.08
N GLN A 526 9.74 3.39 52.64
CA GLN A 526 10.24 4.56 51.91
C GLN A 526 11.77 4.50 51.78
N MET A 527 12.27 4.62 50.54
CA MET A 527 13.71 4.69 50.23
C MET A 527 14.19 6.14 50.18
N GLN A 528 13.45 7.02 49.50
CA GLN A 528 13.76 8.45 49.38
C GLN A 528 12.47 9.28 49.24
N HIS A 529 12.53 10.57 49.59
CA HIS A 529 11.64 11.58 49.02
C HIS A 529 12.44 12.78 48.52
N VAL A 530 11.94 13.45 47.49
CA VAL A 530 12.53 14.66 46.90
C VAL A 530 11.44 15.69 46.64
N LYS A 531 11.68 16.96 46.98
CA LYS A 531 10.76 18.05 46.65
C LYS A 531 11.05 18.55 45.23
N LEU A 532 10.02 18.60 44.39
CA LEU A 532 10.11 19.11 43.03
C LEU A 532 9.84 20.63 42.99
N GLN A 533 10.27 21.28 41.91
CA GLN A 533 10.03 22.71 41.68
C GLN A 533 8.65 22.97 41.07
N ASP A 534 8.24 22.09 40.16
CA ASP A 534 7.02 22.15 39.37
C ASP A 534 6.22 20.84 39.57
N GLU A 535 4.90 20.88 39.40
CA GLU A 535 4.03 19.69 39.53
C GLU A 535 4.26 18.71 38.36
N LEU A 536 4.19 17.40 38.62
CA LEU A 536 4.31 16.37 37.59
C LEU A 536 3.01 16.19 36.82
N SER A 537 3.10 16.07 35.49
CA SER A 537 1.97 15.77 34.61
C SER A 537 1.86 14.28 34.27
N CYS A 538 2.98 13.55 34.22
CA CYS A 538 3.05 12.11 33.97
C CYS A 538 4.40 11.51 34.45
N ILE A 539 4.42 10.20 34.67
CA ILE A 539 5.59 9.42 35.15
C ILE A 539 5.61 8.10 34.38
N SER A 540 6.78 7.63 33.95
CA SER A 540 6.92 6.32 33.30
C SER A 540 8.23 5.63 33.68
N ILE A 541 8.13 4.34 34.02
CA ILE A 541 9.27 3.47 34.33
C ILE A 541 9.46 2.51 33.14
N PRO A 542 10.58 2.56 32.38
CA PRO A 542 10.90 1.54 31.40
C PRO A 542 11.14 0.20 32.08
N GLN A 543 10.57 -0.87 31.53
CA GLN A 543 10.85 -2.23 31.97
C GLN A 543 11.92 -2.88 31.07
N ARG A 544 12.60 -3.90 31.62
CA ARG A 544 13.69 -4.61 30.94
C ARG A 544 13.33 -6.08 30.80
N ARG A 545 13.02 -6.54 29.58
CA ARG A 545 13.07 -7.98 29.29
C ARG A 545 14.53 -8.42 29.25
N LEU A 546 14.84 -9.49 29.98
CA LEU A 546 16.19 -10.04 30.10
C LEU A 546 16.27 -11.37 29.35
N GLU A 547 16.36 -11.32 28.02
CA GLU A 547 16.56 -12.52 27.22
C GLU A 547 17.99 -13.06 27.35
N GLN A 548 18.22 -13.86 28.40
CA GLN A 548 19.30 -14.86 28.41
C GLN A 548 18.89 -16.07 27.56
N THR A 549 18.85 -15.89 26.23
CA THR A 549 18.64 -16.96 25.25
C THR A 549 19.88 -17.86 25.14
N SER A 550 20.03 -18.77 26.12
CA SER A 550 21.23 -19.59 26.36
C SER A 550 21.41 -20.81 25.43
N PHE A 551 21.00 -20.69 24.17
CA PHE A 551 21.34 -21.58 23.05
C PHE A 551 21.57 -20.70 21.81
N ILE A 552 22.66 -20.78 21.03
CA ILE A 552 23.44 -21.96 20.61
C ILE A 552 24.96 -21.71 20.75
N SER A 553 25.75 -22.74 21.10
CA SER A 553 27.22 -22.66 21.12
C SER A 553 27.87 -23.12 19.79
N ARG A 554 28.67 -22.24 19.16
CA ARG A 554 29.58 -22.51 18.00
C ARG A 554 28.81 -22.92 16.71
N THR A 555 29.03 -22.32 15.53
CA THR A 555 30.28 -21.89 14.88
C THR A 555 30.05 -20.78 13.83
N SER A 556 31.16 -20.28 13.25
CA SER A 556 31.29 -19.35 12.11
C SER A 556 31.20 -17.86 12.45
N ASN A 557 32.13 -17.08 11.87
CA ASN A 557 32.21 -15.63 12.05
C ASN A 557 31.34 -14.94 10.98
N THR A 558 30.29 -14.25 11.41
CA THR A 558 29.62 -13.21 10.62
C THR A 558 29.38 -11.99 11.53
N ASN A 559 29.45 -10.79 10.97
CA ASN A 559 29.50 -9.56 11.75
C ASN A 559 28.10 -9.15 12.27
N GLY A 560 27.63 -9.81 13.31
CA GLY A 560 26.59 -9.25 14.19
C GLY A 560 27.14 -8.02 14.92
N VAL A 561 26.39 -6.92 14.91
CA VAL A 561 26.76 -5.70 15.64
C VAL A 561 26.66 -5.97 17.15
N PRO A 562 27.71 -5.71 17.96
CA PRO A 562 27.63 -5.80 19.42
C PRO A 562 26.59 -4.83 20.00
N LEU A 563 25.99 -5.18 21.13
CA LEU A 563 25.00 -4.34 21.84
C LEU A 563 25.68 -3.21 22.65
N ASP A 564 26.63 -2.52 22.04
CA ASP A 564 27.46 -1.46 22.65
C ASP A 564 26.82 -0.06 22.50
N SER A 565 25.53 0.03 22.19
CA SER A 565 24.79 1.29 21.98
C SER A 565 24.27 1.96 23.26
N LEU A 566 24.34 1.27 24.40
CA LEU A 566 24.08 1.88 25.71
C LEU A 566 25.34 2.60 26.22
N PRO A 567 25.26 3.84 26.72
CA PRO A 567 26.37 4.49 27.41
C PRO A 567 26.85 3.61 28.58
N ALA A 568 28.14 3.25 28.56
CA ALA A 568 28.70 2.26 29.47
C ALA A 568 28.50 2.64 30.95
N GLY A 569 27.68 1.86 31.66
CA GLY A 569 27.39 2.04 33.08
C GLY A 569 25.94 2.42 33.44
N LEU A 570 25.00 2.46 32.48
CA LEU A 570 23.58 2.73 32.75
C LEU A 570 22.75 1.45 32.95
N ASP A 571 22.38 1.15 34.20
CA ASP A 571 21.37 0.13 34.52
C ASP A 571 19.95 0.66 34.31
N ILE A 572 19.29 0.18 33.25
CA ILE A 572 17.96 0.64 32.80
C ILE A 572 16.87 0.49 33.87
N SER A 573 16.95 -0.54 34.73
CA SER A 573 15.99 -0.78 35.83
C SER A 573 15.85 0.39 36.81
N ASN A 574 16.85 1.26 36.83
CA ASN A 574 17.00 2.34 37.79
C ASN A 574 16.64 3.70 37.17
N ILE A 575 16.27 3.73 35.88
CA ILE A 575 15.92 4.94 35.11
C ILE A 575 14.41 5.10 35.10
N PHE A 576 13.92 6.33 35.18
CA PHE A 576 12.52 6.66 34.90
C PHE A 576 12.39 8.06 34.30
N VAL A 577 11.30 8.32 33.59
CA VAL A 577 11.09 9.57 32.85
C VAL A 577 9.84 10.28 33.38
N ILE A 578 9.92 11.60 33.53
CA ILE A 578 8.84 12.44 34.05
C ILE A 578 8.48 13.57 33.08
N GLY A 579 7.20 13.94 33.04
CA GLY A 579 6.70 15.18 32.44
C GLY A 579 6.27 16.16 33.53
N THR A 580 6.46 17.46 33.29
CA THR A 580 6.12 18.54 34.24
C THR A 580 5.03 19.48 33.71
N HIS A 581 4.28 20.12 34.62
CA HIS A 581 3.23 21.12 34.30
C HIS A 581 3.80 22.40 33.68
N LYS A 582 4.99 22.82 34.12
CA LYS A 582 5.88 23.65 33.30
C LYS A 582 6.40 22.77 32.16
N PRO A 583 6.25 23.16 30.88
CA PRO A 583 6.35 22.22 29.77
C PRO A 583 7.79 21.76 29.53
N SER A 584 8.14 20.62 30.14
CA SER A 584 9.45 19.97 30.06
C SER A 584 9.35 18.48 30.35
N VAL A 585 10.37 17.74 29.92
CA VAL A 585 10.55 16.30 30.13
C VAL A 585 11.93 16.07 30.74
N GLU A 586 12.02 15.28 31.80
CA GLU A 586 13.28 14.97 32.48
C GLU A 586 13.49 13.45 32.58
N VAL A 587 14.72 13.01 32.33
CA VAL A 587 15.15 11.62 32.54
C VAL A 587 15.93 11.56 33.85
N LEU A 588 15.44 10.73 34.77
CA LEU A 588 15.97 10.57 36.11
C LEU A 588 16.56 9.16 36.28
N SER A 589 17.53 9.02 37.18
CA SER A 589 17.98 7.71 37.65
C SER A 589 18.11 7.68 39.16
N PHE A 590 17.73 6.57 39.78
CA PHE A 590 17.80 6.34 41.21
C PHE A 590 18.72 5.15 41.52
N THR A 591 19.78 5.38 42.27
CA THR A 591 20.65 4.30 42.79
C THR A 591 20.74 4.42 44.31
N SER A 592 20.81 3.30 45.02
CA SER A 592 20.90 3.29 46.49
C SER A 592 22.09 4.10 47.04
N ASP A 593 23.19 4.19 46.28
CA ASP A 593 24.43 4.84 46.71
C ASP A 593 24.47 6.34 46.42
N LYS A 594 23.87 6.80 45.30
CA LYS A 594 23.85 8.22 44.90
C LYS A 594 22.51 8.93 45.14
N GLY A 595 21.46 8.18 45.44
CA GLY A 595 20.08 8.65 45.43
C GLY A 595 19.56 8.97 44.02
N LEU A 596 18.55 9.83 43.96
CA LEU A 596 17.99 10.38 42.72
C LEU A 596 18.92 11.41 42.05
N SER A 597 19.22 11.22 40.76
CA SER A 597 19.98 12.15 39.92
C SER A 597 19.25 12.46 38.61
N VAL A 598 19.40 13.68 38.09
CA VAL A 598 18.85 14.11 36.79
C VAL A 598 19.88 13.83 35.69
N LEU A 599 19.57 12.93 34.77
CA LEU A 599 20.48 12.58 33.66
C LEU A 599 20.30 13.51 32.45
N ALA A 600 19.06 13.87 32.12
CA ALA A 600 18.76 14.70 30.97
C ALA A 600 17.50 15.54 31.15
N VAL A 601 17.44 16.70 30.48
CA VAL A 601 16.30 17.65 30.53
C VAL A 601 16.00 18.19 29.13
N GLY A 602 14.73 18.17 28.72
CA GLY A 602 14.23 18.76 27.49
C GLY A 602 13.11 19.77 27.76
N SER A 603 13.32 21.04 27.41
CA SER A 603 12.29 22.09 27.49
C SER A 603 11.39 22.08 26.27
N ILE A 604 10.07 22.07 26.45
CA ILE A 604 9.08 22.11 25.37
C ILE A 604 8.64 23.56 25.15
N THR A 605 9.21 24.19 24.13
CA THR A 605 8.76 25.51 23.64
C THR A 605 8.43 25.41 22.16
N LEU A 606 7.13 25.38 21.84
CA LEU A 606 6.63 25.33 20.47
C LEU A 606 6.09 26.71 20.06
N THR A 607 6.50 27.18 18.89
CA THR A 607 6.04 28.44 18.28
C THR A 607 5.34 28.16 16.95
N ASN A 608 4.19 28.78 16.73
CA ASN A 608 3.52 28.80 15.44
C ASN A 608 4.35 29.59 14.40
N THR A 609 3.97 29.47 13.12
CA THR A 609 4.53 30.27 12.00
C THR A 609 4.45 31.78 12.21
N LEU A 610 3.48 32.25 13.02
CA LEU A 610 3.31 33.66 13.43
C LEU A 610 4.18 34.06 14.64
N GLY A 611 5.11 33.21 15.10
CA GLY A 611 5.98 33.45 16.25
C GLY A 611 5.29 33.34 17.62
N THR A 612 3.97 33.10 17.67
CA THR A 612 3.22 32.93 18.92
C THR A 612 3.47 31.56 19.55
N THR A 613 3.67 31.52 20.87
CA THR A 613 3.81 30.27 21.62
C THR A 613 2.52 29.46 21.61
N VAL A 614 2.58 28.18 21.25
CA VAL A 614 1.44 27.26 21.25
C VAL A 614 1.00 27.00 22.70
N SER A 615 -0.28 27.15 22.99
CA SER A 615 -0.86 26.84 24.30
C SER A 615 -1.10 25.34 24.47
N GLY A 616 -1.15 24.88 25.73
CA GLY A 616 -1.49 23.49 26.06
C GLY A 616 -0.36 22.46 25.86
N CYS A 617 0.89 22.89 25.67
CA CYS A 617 2.06 22.01 25.45
C CYS A 617 2.54 21.21 26.69
N ILE A 618 1.64 20.84 27.60
CA ILE A 618 1.96 20.02 28.78
C ILE A 618 1.98 18.55 28.36
N PRO A 619 3.01 17.76 28.74
CA PRO A 619 3.01 16.31 28.52
C PRO A 619 1.83 15.63 29.21
N GLN A 620 1.08 14.81 28.48
CA GLN A 620 0.09 13.89 29.03
C GLN A 620 0.70 12.51 29.31
N ASP A 621 1.63 12.06 28.48
CA ASP A 621 2.36 10.80 28.64
C ASP A 621 3.78 10.92 28.06
N VAL A 622 4.72 10.14 28.58
CA VAL A 622 6.13 10.13 28.17
C VAL A 622 6.66 8.70 28.22
N ARG A 623 7.35 8.26 27.15
CA ARG A 623 7.98 6.93 27.06
C ARG A 623 9.42 7.02 26.57
N LEU A 624 10.26 6.11 27.04
CA LEU A 624 11.57 5.82 26.48
C LEU A 624 11.43 4.64 25.50
N VAL A 625 11.94 4.78 24.28
CA VAL A 625 11.89 3.78 23.21
C VAL A 625 13.28 3.63 22.58
N LEU A 626 13.66 2.40 22.23
CA LEU A 626 14.89 2.09 21.50
C LEU A 626 14.54 1.70 20.05
N VAL A 627 15.30 2.18 19.07
CA VAL A 627 15.03 1.95 17.63
C VAL A 627 16.32 1.77 16.83
N ASP A 628 17.21 2.76 16.97
CA ASP A 628 18.62 2.72 16.55
C ASP A 628 19.48 3.50 17.56
N ARG A 629 18.92 4.61 18.07
CA ARG A 629 19.30 5.33 19.29
C ARG A 629 18.15 5.29 20.31
N LEU A 630 18.39 5.78 21.55
CA LEU A 630 17.33 5.98 22.53
C LEU A 630 16.56 7.27 22.22
N TYR A 631 15.24 7.16 22.14
CA TYR A 631 14.33 8.29 21.93
C TYR A 631 13.39 8.44 23.11
N VAL A 632 13.19 9.68 23.56
CA VAL A 632 12.12 10.03 24.50
C VAL A 632 10.94 10.57 23.70
N LEU A 633 9.84 9.84 23.70
CA LEU A 633 8.58 10.24 23.10
C LEU A 633 7.73 10.96 24.15
N SER A 634 7.14 12.10 23.80
CA SER A 634 6.22 12.84 24.68
C SER A 634 4.94 13.18 23.94
N GLY A 635 3.83 12.63 24.41
CA GLY A 635 2.48 12.97 23.98
C GLY A 635 1.98 14.17 24.78
N LEU A 636 1.43 15.19 24.11
CA LEU A 636 0.98 16.44 24.73
C LEU A 636 -0.55 16.50 24.85
N ARG A 637 -1.03 17.30 25.82
CA ARG A 637 -2.47 17.53 26.05
C ARG A 637 -3.21 18.22 24.90
N ASN A 638 -2.50 18.79 23.92
CA ASN A 638 -3.06 19.49 22.75
C ASN A 638 -3.08 18.66 21.45
N GLY A 639 -2.92 17.33 21.54
CA GLY A 639 -2.95 16.43 20.38
C GLY A 639 -1.64 16.35 19.58
N MET A 640 -0.54 16.87 20.13
CA MET A 640 0.79 16.83 19.50
C MET A 640 1.67 15.74 20.11
N LEU A 641 2.61 15.23 19.31
CA LEU A 641 3.66 14.29 19.73
C LEU A 641 5.05 14.88 19.44
N LEU A 642 5.97 14.71 20.39
CA LEU A 642 7.37 15.09 20.28
C LEU A 642 8.29 13.86 20.32
N ARG A 643 9.35 13.88 19.51
CA ARG A 643 10.47 12.92 19.57
C ARG A 643 11.75 13.66 19.97
N PHE A 644 12.31 13.34 21.13
CA PHE A 644 13.62 13.80 21.59
C PHE A 644 14.68 12.70 21.44
N GLU A 645 15.91 13.06 21.11
CA GLU A 645 17.07 12.15 21.02
C GLU A 645 17.93 12.19 22.29
N TRP A 646 18.41 11.02 22.73
CA TRP A 646 19.28 10.86 23.89
C TRP A 646 20.32 9.74 23.67
N PRO A 647 21.61 9.93 24.00
CA PRO A 647 22.28 11.20 24.28
C PRO A 647 22.39 12.08 23.02
N SER A 648 22.42 13.40 23.19
CA SER A 648 22.63 14.33 22.07
C SER A 648 24.07 14.25 21.55
N ILE A 649 24.25 14.32 20.22
CA ILE A 649 25.53 14.13 19.52
C ILE A 649 26.63 15.08 20.05
N SER A 650 26.25 16.29 20.43
CA SER A 650 27.12 17.31 21.04
C SER A 650 27.75 16.89 22.37
N ALA A 651 27.10 16.01 23.14
CA ALA A 651 27.69 15.43 24.34
C ALA A 651 28.80 14.41 23.98
N VAL A 652 28.54 13.53 23.01
CA VAL A 652 29.50 12.51 22.56
C VAL A 652 30.78 13.14 22.00
N SER A 653 30.67 14.23 21.23
CA SER A 653 31.83 14.97 20.74
C SER A 653 32.68 15.64 21.83
N SER A 654 32.17 15.78 23.05
CA SER A 654 32.95 16.32 24.18
C SER A 654 33.70 15.25 24.98
N LEU A 655 33.38 13.97 24.79
CA LEU A 655 33.99 12.82 25.48
C LEU A 655 35.16 12.20 24.70
N VAL A 656 35.24 12.38 23.39
CA VAL A 656 36.29 11.78 22.54
C VAL A 656 37.41 12.79 22.23
N SER A 657 38.41 12.87 23.11
CA SER A 657 39.68 13.53 22.79
C SER A 657 40.55 12.63 21.90
N PRO A 658 41.14 13.12 20.80
CA PRO A 658 41.89 12.28 19.86
C PRO A 658 43.27 11.85 20.41
N GLY A 659 43.35 10.64 20.97
CA GLY A 659 44.56 10.06 21.56
C GLY A 659 45.05 8.80 20.84
N LEU A 660 46.03 8.97 19.93
CA LEU A 660 46.93 7.98 19.31
C LEU A 660 46.47 6.50 19.19
N GLN A 661 46.32 6.05 17.95
CA GLN A 661 47.23 5.02 17.41
C GLN A 661 47.36 5.15 15.88
N THR A 662 48.54 4.84 15.35
CA THR A 662 48.95 5.13 13.97
C THR A 662 49.54 3.91 13.29
N PHE A 663 49.13 3.63 12.04
CA PHE A 663 50.00 3.04 11.02
C PHE A 663 49.53 3.44 9.62
N ASP A 664 50.34 4.29 8.96
CA ASP A 664 50.82 4.22 7.56
C ASP A 664 49.98 3.52 6.48
N ASN A 665 49.87 4.01 5.23
CA ASN A 665 50.26 5.28 4.56
C ASN A 665 49.51 5.27 3.19
N SER A 666 49.29 6.32 2.40
CA SER A 666 49.77 7.73 2.30
C SER A 666 48.63 8.57 1.63
N CYS A 667 48.73 9.78 1.06
CA CYS A 667 49.83 10.66 0.65
C CYS A 667 49.45 12.16 0.75
N MET A 668 50.30 13.06 0.22
CA MET A 668 50.21 14.53 0.42
C MET A 668 49.77 15.33 -0.82
N VAL A 669 48.90 16.33 -0.63
CA VAL A 669 49.05 17.70 -1.19
C VAL A 669 48.54 18.72 -0.16
N ASN A 670 49.23 19.86 -0.02
CA ASN A 670 48.91 20.92 0.95
C ASN A 670 47.83 21.90 0.47
N CYS A 671 47.16 22.57 1.41
CA CYS A 671 46.91 24.02 1.32
C CYS A 671 46.63 24.65 2.71
N THR A 672 47.03 25.91 2.93
CA THR A 672 47.09 26.54 4.26
C THR A 672 46.65 28.01 4.30
N SER A 673 45.58 28.34 5.05
CA SER A 673 45.30 29.68 5.65
C SER A 673 43.97 29.63 6.43
N SER A 674 43.72 30.11 7.66
CA SER A 674 44.30 31.11 8.59
C SER A 674 43.69 32.54 8.56
N SER A 675 42.64 32.80 9.37
CA SER A 675 42.30 34.10 10.05
C SER A 675 40.92 34.00 10.73
N ILE A 676 40.77 34.04 12.07
CA ILE A 676 40.80 35.18 13.01
C ILE A 676 39.52 36.04 13.02
N PHE A 677 38.77 36.00 14.15
CA PHE A 677 38.19 37.09 14.96
C PHE A 677 37.71 36.42 16.27
N ALA A 678 38.25 36.67 17.49
CA ALA A 678 38.25 37.90 18.32
C ALA A 678 36.82 38.36 18.68
N SER A 679 36.40 38.50 19.94
CA SER A 679 37.02 39.23 21.08
C SER A 679 36.79 38.56 22.46
N GLN A 680 37.78 38.46 23.37
CA GLN A 680 38.12 39.36 24.51
C GLN A 680 36.98 39.62 25.55
N ASN A 681 37.17 39.70 26.87
CA ASN A 681 38.27 39.49 27.87
C ASN A 681 37.58 39.29 29.27
N PHE A 682 38.14 38.94 30.44
CA PHE A 682 39.49 38.88 31.05
C PHE A 682 39.59 37.65 32.02
N ARG A 683 40.59 37.46 32.91
CA ARG A 683 42.06 37.28 32.75
C ARG A 683 42.80 37.39 34.12
N THR A 684 42.82 36.33 34.94
CA THR A 684 43.76 36.20 36.09
C THR A 684 44.35 34.78 36.21
N GLN A 685 45.54 34.67 36.82
CA GLN A 685 46.43 33.50 36.92
C GLN A 685 47.41 33.75 38.11
N PRO A 686 48.28 32.80 38.53
CA PRO A 686 48.06 31.35 38.76
C PRO A 686 48.80 30.81 40.01
N THR A 687 48.40 29.67 40.62
CA THR A 687 49.35 28.81 41.40
C THR A 687 48.85 27.39 41.72
N GLN A 688 49.79 26.44 41.81
CA GLN A 688 49.80 25.21 42.65
C GLN A 688 48.72 24.12 42.45
N VAL A 689 48.92 23.33 41.38
CA VAL A 689 49.24 21.87 41.38
C VAL A 689 48.67 20.95 42.49
N THR A 690 48.14 19.79 42.07
CA THR A 690 47.79 18.55 42.83
C THR A 690 46.73 18.63 43.95
N SER A 691 45.45 18.51 43.58
CA SER A 691 44.62 17.31 43.88
C SER A 691 43.15 17.51 43.51
N LEU A 692 42.70 17.00 42.35
CA LEU A 692 41.29 17.00 41.94
C LEU A 692 40.93 15.71 41.18
N LEU A 693 40.55 14.67 41.92
CA LEU A 693 39.83 13.49 41.42
C LEU A 693 38.42 13.44 42.04
N ASP A 694 37.84 14.61 42.30
CA ASP A 694 36.63 14.78 43.08
C ASP A 694 35.81 15.95 42.52
N LYS A 695 34.50 15.77 42.41
CA LYS A 695 33.51 16.77 41.97
C LYS A 695 33.64 17.25 40.51
N THR A 696 33.52 16.33 39.56
CA THR A 696 32.60 16.63 38.44
C THR A 696 31.21 16.81 39.05
N LYS A 697 30.61 17.99 38.88
CA LYS A 697 29.16 18.11 39.03
C LYS A 697 28.55 17.64 37.73
N ASP A 698 27.82 16.54 37.78
CA ASP A 698 27.12 16.00 36.62
C ASP A 698 26.00 17.00 36.26
N PHE A 699 26.24 17.81 35.23
CA PHE A 699 25.22 18.69 34.65
C PHE A 699 24.32 17.85 33.73
N PRO A 700 22.98 18.01 33.82
CA PRO A 700 22.07 17.19 33.01
C PRO A 700 22.24 17.48 31.52
N VAL A 701 22.19 16.43 30.70
CA VAL A 701 22.33 16.53 29.24
C VAL A 701 21.05 17.16 28.66
N TYR A 702 21.20 18.20 27.84
CA TYR A 702 20.04 18.77 27.14
C TYR A 702 19.56 17.84 26.02
N LEU A 703 18.28 17.47 26.08
CA LEU A 703 17.61 16.64 25.07
C LEU A 703 17.36 17.44 23.79
N GLN A 704 17.75 16.88 22.64
CA GLN A 704 17.52 17.52 21.34
C GLN A 704 16.16 17.13 20.78
N LEU A 705 15.29 18.11 20.53
CA LEU A 705 14.00 17.88 19.87
C LEU A 705 14.22 17.53 18.39
N VAL A 706 13.99 16.29 18.01
CA VAL A 706 14.18 15.78 16.65
C VAL A 706 12.94 15.96 15.80
N ALA A 707 11.75 15.58 16.26
CA ALA A 707 10.51 15.71 15.49
C ALA A 707 9.33 16.24 16.32
N VAL A 708 8.40 16.91 15.62
CA VAL A 708 7.16 17.48 16.15
C VAL A 708 6.05 17.09 15.18
N ARG A 709 4.98 16.48 15.68
CA ARG A 709 3.84 16.03 14.88
C ARG A 709 2.52 16.38 15.56
N ARG A 710 1.43 16.42 14.80
CA ARG A 710 0.06 16.44 15.31
C ARG A 710 -0.60 15.10 14.99
N ILE A 711 -1.27 14.52 15.98
CA ILE A 711 -1.95 13.22 15.91
C ILE A 711 -3.47 13.39 16.03
N GLY A 712 -3.92 14.44 16.72
CA GLY A 712 -5.33 14.79 16.89
C GLY A 712 -5.54 16.16 17.53
N ILE A 713 -6.67 16.32 18.21
CA ILE A 713 -7.01 17.45 19.08
C ILE A 713 -7.11 17.07 20.57
N THR A 714 -7.41 15.81 20.88
CA THR A 714 -7.42 15.29 22.26
C THR A 714 -6.01 14.91 22.76
N PRO A 715 -5.78 14.84 24.09
CA PRO A 715 -4.48 14.47 24.67
C PRO A 715 -3.91 13.16 24.12
N VAL A 716 -2.60 13.12 23.88
CA VAL A 716 -1.92 11.91 23.36
C VAL A 716 -1.40 11.03 24.50
N PHE A 717 -1.88 9.78 24.56
CA PHE A 717 -1.38 8.72 25.45
C PHE A 717 -0.47 7.74 24.69
N LEU A 718 0.50 7.10 25.35
CA LEU A 718 1.53 6.25 24.74
C LEU A 718 1.55 4.85 25.37
N ILE A 719 0.90 3.90 24.69
CA ILE A 719 0.71 2.52 25.13
C ILE A 719 1.68 1.58 24.37
N PRO A 720 2.77 1.09 24.99
CA PRO A 720 3.64 0.10 24.36
C PRO A 720 2.94 -1.27 24.30
N LEU A 721 3.16 -2.04 23.23
CA LEU A 721 2.51 -3.36 23.06
C LEU A 721 3.16 -4.50 23.87
N ASN A 722 4.36 -4.30 24.40
CA ASN A 722 5.15 -5.26 25.18
C ASN A 722 6.09 -4.50 26.12
N ASP A 723 6.60 -5.18 27.14
CA ASP A 723 7.41 -4.61 28.25
C ASP A 723 8.86 -4.22 27.88
N SER A 724 9.27 -4.36 26.61
CA SER A 724 10.63 -4.10 26.11
C SER A 724 10.75 -2.73 25.43
N LEU A 725 11.98 -2.22 25.28
CA LEU A 725 12.23 -0.89 24.70
C LEU A 725 12.11 -0.85 23.16
N ASP A 726 12.41 -1.94 22.48
CA ASP A 726 12.40 -2.08 21.01
C ASP A 726 11.01 -2.47 20.46
N VAL A 727 9.97 -1.73 20.85
CA VAL A 727 8.56 -2.16 20.66
C VAL A 727 7.71 -1.08 20.02
N ASP A 728 6.86 -1.50 19.07
CA ASP A 728 5.79 -0.68 18.50
C ASP A 728 4.86 -0.10 19.59
N VAL A 729 4.60 1.21 19.52
CA VAL A 729 3.79 1.95 20.51
C VAL A 729 2.49 2.43 19.87
N ILE A 730 1.35 2.26 20.54
CA ILE A 730 0.10 2.94 20.14
C ILE A 730 0.07 4.33 20.77
N ALA A 731 0.03 5.36 19.93
CA ALA A 731 -0.39 6.70 20.33
C ALA A 731 -1.91 6.81 20.21
N LEU A 732 -2.59 6.97 21.35
CA LEU A 732 -4.03 7.19 21.39
C LEU A 732 -4.34 8.69 21.51
N SER A 733 -5.19 9.18 20.62
CA SER A 733 -5.79 10.53 20.63
C SER A 733 -7.21 10.37 20.05
N ASP A 734 -7.66 11.25 19.15
CA ASP A 734 -8.98 11.13 18.49
C ASP A 734 -9.14 9.79 17.73
N ARG A 735 -8.01 9.21 17.34
CA ARG A 735 -7.86 7.85 16.81
C ARG A 735 -6.62 7.17 17.38
N PRO A 736 -6.58 5.83 17.39
CA PRO A 736 -5.35 5.07 17.64
C PRO A 736 -4.41 5.12 16.42
N TRP A 737 -3.15 5.44 16.65
CA TRP A 737 -2.06 5.39 15.68
C TRP A 737 -0.98 4.43 16.16
N LEU A 738 -0.56 3.50 15.30
CA LEU A 738 0.59 2.64 15.55
C LEU A 738 1.88 3.35 15.14
N LEU A 739 2.81 3.51 16.08
CA LEU A 739 4.19 3.92 15.85
C LEU A 739 5.01 2.64 15.73
N GLN A 740 5.30 2.21 14.49
CA GLN A 740 6.13 1.03 14.28
C GLN A 740 7.61 1.39 14.24
N THR A 741 8.45 0.58 14.89
CA THR A 741 9.92 0.67 14.82
C THR A 741 10.43 0.07 13.50
N ALA A 742 9.93 0.60 12.39
CA ALA A 742 10.12 0.08 11.05
C ALA A 742 11.57 0.25 10.57
N ARG A 743 12.32 -0.86 10.56
CA ARG A 743 13.65 -0.97 9.94
C ARG A 743 14.60 0.17 10.33
N HIS A 744 14.68 0.46 11.63
CA HIS A 744 15.55 1.48 12.23
C HIS A 744 15.07 2.94 12.13
N SER A 745 13.79 3.18 11.84
CA SER A 745 13.14 4.47 12.13
C SER A 745 11.74 4.30 12.74
N LEU A 746 11.12 5.42 13.15
CA LEU A 746 9.72 5.44 13.59
C LEU A 746 8.81 5.77 12.41
N SER A 747 8.08 4.77 11.95
CA SER A 747 6.98 4.96 10.99
C SER A 747 5.64 5.08 11.73
N TYR A 748 4.70 5.79 11.11
CA TYR A 748 3.43 6.17 11.75
C TYR A 748 2.30 5.75 10.82
N THR A 749 1.38 4.93 11.33
CA THR A 749 0.24 4.39 10.59
C THR A 749 -1.00 4.47 11.46
N SER A 750 -2.09 5.04 10.95
CA SER A 750 -3.39 4.99 11.60
C SER A 750 -3.86 3.53 11.75
N ILE A 751 -4.64 3.23 12.80
CA ILE A 751 -5.36 1.97 12.93
C ILE A 751 -6.83 2.26 12.56
N SER A 752 -7.43 1.46 11.68
CA SER A 752 -8.80 1.71 11.20
C SER A 752 -9.85 1.22 12.23
N PHE A 753 -9.96 1.95 13.35
CA PHE A 753 -10.87 1.67 14.47
C PHE A 753 -11.57 2.97 14.91
N PRO A 754 -12.83 2.93 15.40
CA PRO A 754 -13.52 4.12 15.90
C PRO A 754 -12.79 4.80 17.08
N PRO A 755 -13.11 6.07 17.38
CA PRO A 755 -12.57 6.77 18.54
C PRO A 755 -12.76 5.96 19.83
N SER A 756 -11.65 5.72 20.52
CA SER A 756 -11.57 4.88 21.72
C SER A 756 -11.01 5.70 22.88
N THR A 757 -11.52 5.47 24.09
CA THR A 757 -11.08 6.22 25.29
C THR A 757 -9.80 5.66 25.88
N HIS A 758 -9.63 4.33 25.81
CA HIS A 758 -8.49 3.60 26.35
C HIS A 758 -8.12 2.43 25.44
N VAL A 759 -6.85 2.03 25.48
CA VAL A 759 -6.28 0.89 24.76
C VAL A 759 -5.36 0.11 25.69
N THR A 760 -5.36 -1.22 25.64
CA THR A 760 -4.45 -2.06 26.44
C THR A 760 -4.06 -3.33 25.68
N PRO A 761 -2.76 -3.69 25.60
CA PRO A 761 -2.32 -4.93 24.97
C PRO A 761 -2.64 -6.15 25.85
N VAL A 762 -3.12 -7.23 25.24
CA VAL A 762 -3.53 -8.45 25.93
C VAL A 762 -2.92 -9.66 25.23
N CYS A 763 -1.93 -10.29 25.87
CA CYS A 763 -1.36 -11.53 25.40
C CYS A 763 -2.06 -12.70 26.11
N SER A 764 -2.88 -13.48 25.40
CA SER A 764 -3.42 -14.77 25.91
C SER A 764 -2.91 -15.95 25.07
N THR A 765 -3.15 -17.17 25.55
CA THR A 765 -2.87 -18.42 24.81
C THR A 765 -3.63 -18.53 23.50
N GLU A 766 -4.72 -17.78 23.35
CA GLU A 766 -5.66 -17.84 22.23
C GLU A 766 -5.47 -16.65 21.28
N CYS A 767 -5.20 -15.46 21.83
CA CYS A 767 -4.82 -14.25 21.09
C CYS A 767 -3.47 -13.71 21.61
N PRO A 768 -2.33 -14.19 21.10
CA PRO A 768 -1.00 -13.77 21.56
C PRO A 768 -0.63 -12.33 21.15
N LYS A 769 -1.47 -11.67 20.35
CA LYS A 769 -1.36 -10.25 19.94
C LYS A 769 -2.68 -9.50 20.11
N GLY A 770 -3.53 -9.93 21.05
CA GLY A 770 -4.77 -9.25 21.35
C GLY A 770 -4.54 -7.81 21.83
N ILE A 771 -5.46 -6.93 21.50
CA ILE A 771 -5.55 -5.56 22.00
C ILE A 771 -7.01 -5.31 22.39
N ILE A 772 -7.22 -4.77 23.59
CA ILE A 772 -8.53 -4.30 24.00
C ILE A 772 -8.63 -2.80 23.71
N PHE A 773 -9.67 -2.43 22.98
CA PHE A 773 -10.11 -1.05 22.78
C PHE A 773 -11.39 -0.80 23.59
N VAL A 774 -11.42 0.31 24.33
CA VAL A 774 -12.62 0.78 25.03
C VAL A 774 -13.35 1.80 24.15
N ALA A 775 -14.48 1.41 23.56
CA ALA A 775 -15.30 2.25 22.69
C ALA A 775 -16.79 1.92 22.87
N GLU A 776 -17.67 2.92 22.72
CA GLU A 776 -19.13 2.74 22.86
C GLU A 776 -19.55 2.15 24.23
N ASN A 777 -18.83 2.49 25.31
CA ASN A 777 -18.97 1.87 26.65
C ASN A 777 -18.82 0.34 26.66
N SER A 778 -18.12 -0.24 25.67
CA SER A 778 -17.88 -1.68 25.53
C SER A 778 -16.40 -1.99 25.36
N LEU A 779 -15.99 -3.20 25.76
CA LEU A 779 -14.66 -3.73 25.49
C LEU A 779 -14.70 -4.46 24.16
N HIS A 780 -13.79 -4.11 23.25
CA HIS A 780 -13.59 -4.80 21.97
C HIS A 780 -12.23 -5.48 22.05
N LEU A 781 -12.17 -6.81 22.00
CA LEU A 781 -10.93 -7.57 21.85
C LEU A 781 -10.65 -7.75 20.36
N VAL A 782 -9.47 -7.34 19.91
CA VAL A 782 -9.16 -7.14 18.49
C VAL A 782 -7.71 -7.54 18.23
N GLU A 783 -7.42 -8.19 17.10
CA GLU A 783 -6.03 -8.45 16.65
C GLU A 783 -5.68 -7.56 15.44
N MET A 784 -4.49 -6.96 15.43
CA MET A 784 -4.02 -6.17 14.29
C MET A 784 -3.47 -7.10 13.21
N VAL A 785 -4.00 -7.00 11.98
CA VAL A 785 -3.52 -7.79 10.83
C VAL A 785 -2.24 -7.12 10.28
N PRO A 786 -1.03 -7.64 10.53
CA PRO A 786 0.20 -6.85 10.45
C PRO A 786 0.78 -6.73 9.02
N SER A 787 -0.03 -7.00 7.99
CA SER A 787 0.44 -7.16 6.61
C SER A 787 0.09 -6.01 5.67
N LYS A 788 -0.81 -5.08 6.05
CA LYS A 788 -1.37 -4.07 5.14
C LYS A 788 -1.56 -2.70 5.81
N ARG A 789 -1.02 -1.65 5.17
CA ARG A 789 -1.25 -0.23 5.51
C ARG A 789 -2.55 0.34 4.95
N LEU A 790 -3.15 -0.35 3.98
CA LEU A 790 -4.45 -0.03 3.41
C LEU A 790 -5.42 -1.15 3.75
N ASN A 791 -6.54 -0.80 4.39
CA ASN A 791 -7.63 -1.71 4.65
C ASN A 791 -8.50 -1.79 3.38
N VAL A 792 -8.60 -2.98 2.77
CA VAL A 792 -9.29 -3.22 1.49
C VAL A 792 -10.45 -4.20 1.69
N GLN A 793 -11.67 -3.67 1.71
CA GLN A 793 -12.92 -4.42 1.79
C GLN A 793 -13.43 -4.70 0.37
N LYS A 794 -13.62 -5.97 0.00
CA LYS A 794 -14.05 -6.39 -1.35
C LYS A 794 -15.54 -6.75 -1.37
N PHE A 795 -16.34 -5.97 -2.09
CA PHE A 795 -17.71 -6.33 -2.46
C PHE A 795 -17.70 -7.08 -3.80
N HIS A 796 -18.35 -8.24 -3.82
CA HIS A 796 -18.48 -9.09 -5.00
C HIS A 796 -19.85 -8.88 -5.63
N PHE A 797 -19.89 -8.55 -6.92
CA PHE A 797 -21.11 -8.57 -7.73
C PHE A 797 -20.74 -8.89 -9.18
N GLY A 798 -21.61 -9.58 -9.91
CA GLY A 798 -21.31 -10.04 -11.27
C GLY A 798 -21.03 -8.90 -12.26
N GLY A 799 -20.20 -9.20 -13.26
CA GLY A 799 -19.76 -8.27 -14.31
C GLY A 799 -18.49 -7.48 -13.97
N THR A 800 -17.93 -6.79 -14.97
CA THR A 800 -16.81 -5.87 -14.83
C THR A 800 -17.32 -4.48 -14.43
N PRO A 801 -16.98 -3.92 -13.25
CA PRO A 801 -17.30 -2.53 -12.93
C PRO A 801 -16.41 -1.57 -13.73
N ARG A 802 -17.00 -0.65 -14.50
CA ARG A 802 -16.28 0.30 -15.39
C ARG A 802 -16.23 1.74 -14.90
N LYS A 803 -17.23 2.19 -14.15
CA LYS A 803 -17.31 3.54 -13.54
C LYS A 803 -17.99 3.50 -12.18
N VAL A 804 -17.56 4.36 -11.26
CA VAL A 804 -18.18 4.57 -9.95
C VAL A 804 -18.33 6.05 -9.64
N LEU A 805 -19.52 6.43 -9.19
CA LEU A 805 -19.85 7.77 -8.71
C LEU A 805 -20.53 7.65 -7.34
N TYR A 806 -20.40 8.68 -6.50
CA TYR A 806 -21.13 8.80 -5.24
C TYR A 806 -22.16 9.92 -5.37
N HIS A 807 -23.41 9.64 -5.05
CA HIS A 807 -24.49 10.62 -5.04
C HIS A 807 -24.69 11.15 -3.63
N SER A 808 -24.33 12.42 -3.41
CA SER A 808 -24.35 13.08 -2.09
C SER A 808 -25.70 12.99 -1.39
N ASP A 809 -26.78 13.16 -2.16
CA ASP A 809 -28.09 13.52 -1.60
C ASP A 809 -28.87 12.27 -1.16
N SER A 810 -28.58 11.10 -1.76
CA SER A 810 -29.11 9.79 -1.32
C SER A 810 -28.07 8.93 -0.59
N ARG A 811 -26.82 9.38 -0.48
CA ARG A 811 -25.66 8.65 0.07
C ARG A 811 -25.33 7.30 -0.63
N LEU A 812 -25.83 7.09 -1.84
CA LEU A 812 -25.62 5.85 -2.60
C LEU A 812 -24.48 5.94 -3.61
N LEU A 813 -23.90 4.78 -3.92
CA LEU A 813 -22.98 4.62 -5.03
C LEU A 813 -23.73 4.24 -6.30
N LEU A 814 -23.31 4.81 -7.42
CA LEU A 814 -23.80 4.52 -8.75
C LEU A 814 -22.67 3.85 -9.54
N VAL A 815 -22.86 2.60 -9.95
CA VAL A 815 -21.84 1.80 -10.63
C VAL A 815 -22.33 1.38 -12.01
N LEU A 816 -21.48 1.56 -13.03
CA LEU A 816 -21.69 1.08 -14.39
C LEU A 816 -20.99 -0.29 -14.54
N ARG A 817 -21.72 -1.33 -14.95
CA ARG A 817 -21.15 -2.67 -15.18
C ARG A 817 -21.25 -3.07 -16.64
N THR A 818 -20.30 -3.89 -17.09
CA THR A 818 -20.29 -4.54 -18.41
C THR A 818 -19.94 -6.02 -18.26
N ASP A 819 -20.10 -6.80 -19.33
CA ASP A 819 -19.67 -8.20 -19.39
C ASP A 819 -20.38 -9.10 -18.34
N LEU A 820 -21.69 -8.89 -18.17
CA LEU A 820 -22.56 -9.75 -17.34
C LEU A 820 -22.70 -11.14 -17.98
N SER A 821 -22.49 -12.20 -17.20
CA SER A 821 -22.45 -13.60 -17.70
C SER A 821 -23.82 -14.24 -17.94
N ASP A 822 -24.86 -13.75 -17.27
CA ASP A 822 -26.11 -14.48 -17.07
C ASP A 822 -27.31 -13.90 -17.86
N ASP A 823 -27.09 -12.81 -18.60
CA ASP A 823 -28.11 -11.98 -19.24
C ASP A 823 -27.81 -11.70 -20.73
N LEU A 824 -28.87 -11.56 -21.54
CA LEU A 824 -28.77 -11.07 -22.93
C LEU A 824 -28.36 -9.59 -23.03
N CYS A 825 -28.46 -8.86 -21.92
CA CYS A 825 -28.05 -7.46 -21.78
C CYS A 825 -26.61 -7.40 -21.27
N SER A 826 -25.67 -6.97 -22.11
CA SER A 826 -24.23 -7.03 -21.77
C SER A 826 -23.82 -6.19 -20.55
N SER A 827 -24.61 -5.17 -20.22
CA SER A 827 -24.22 -4.05 -19.38
C SER A 827 -25.43 -3.46 -18.65
N ASP A 828 -25.21 -2.88 -17.46
CA ASP A 828 -26.24 -2.21 -16.67
C ASP A 828 -25.67 -1.07 -15.78
N VAL A 829 -26.55 -0.31 -15.14
CA VAL A 829 -26.22 0.64 -14.05
C VAL A 829 -26.90 0.16 -12.79
N CYS A 830 -26.20 0.12 -11.66
CA CYS A 830 -26.75 -0.26 -10.37
C CYS A 830 -26.51 0.79 -9.27
N CYS A 831 -27.51 0.93 -8.39
CA CYS A 831 -27.43 1.65 -7.13
C CYS A 831 -26.95 0.69 -6.04
N ILE A 832 -25.90 1.05 -5.32
CA ILE A 832 -25.26 0.23 -4.28
C ILE A 832 -25.16 1.02 -2.97
N ASP A 833 -25.49 0.39 -1.85
CA ASP A 833 -25.20 0.92 -0.52
C ASP A 833 -23.68 0.83 -0.22
N PRO A 834 -22.99 1.94 0.11
CA PRO A 834 -21.55 1.92 0.42
C PRO A 834 -21.16 1.09 1.65
N LEU A 835 -22.08 0.81 2.59
CA LEU A 835 -21.76 0.10 3.84
C LEU A 835 -21.88 -1.43 3.70
N SER A 836 -23.00 -1.93 3.18
CA SER A 836 -23.23 -3.37 2.95
C SER A 836 -22.69 -3.88 1.60
N GLY A 837 -22.53 -3.00 0.61
CA GLY A 837 -22.23 -3.38 -0.78
C GLY A 837 -23.41 -4.04 -1.50
N SER A 838 -24.63 -4.00 -0.95
CA SER A 838 -25.82 -4.58 -1.56
C SER A 838 -26.36 -3.71 -2.72
N VAL A 839 -26.87 -4.38 -3.76
CA VAL A 839 -27.50 -3.71 -4.92
C VAL A 839 -28.97 -3.44 -4.61
N LEU A 840 -29.35 -2.17 -4.52
CA LEU A 840 -30.70 -1.73 -4.19
C LEU A 840 -31.62 -1.65 -5.42
N SER A 841 -31.08 -1.20 -6.55
CA SER A 841 -31.80 -1.13 -7.83
C SER A 841 -30.85 -1.22 -9.02
N SER A 842 -31.34 -1.65 -10.18
CA SER A 842 -30.55 -1.75 -11.42
C SER A 842 -31.36 -1.38 -12.66
N PHE A 843 -30.66 -0.82 -13.66
CA PHE A 843 -31.19 -0.44 -14.97
C PHE A 843 -30.35 -1.12 -16.06
N LYS A 844 -30.90 -2.17 -16.67
CA LYS A 844 -30.28 -2.91 -17.78
C LYS A 844 -30.42 -2.17 -19.10
N PHE A 845 -29.38 -2.15 -19.93
CA PHE A 845 -29.43 -1.59 -21.28
C PHE A 845 -30.04 -2.56 -22.31
N GLU A 846 -30.15 -2.15 -23.57
CA GLU A 846 -30.65 -3.03 -24.63
C GLU A 846 -29.64 -4.16 -24.97
N PRO A 847 -30.09 -5.33 -25.47
CA PRO A 847 -29.19 -6.41 -25.86
C PRO A 847 -28.13 -5.96 -26.87
N GLY A 848 -26.86 -6.25 -26.58
CA GLY A 848 -25.70 -5.78 -27.36
C GLY A 848 -25.29 -4.31 -27.14
N GLU A 849 -26.03 -3.53 -26.34
CA GLU A 849 -25.60 -2.19 -25.92
C GLU A 849 -24.56 -2.30 -24.80
N ILE A 850 -23.45 -1.56 -24.93
CA ILE A 850 -22.32 -1.58 -23.97
C ILE A 850 -22.18 -0.19 -23.33
N GLY A 851 -22.17 -0.15 -22.00
CA GLY A 851 -21.88 1.07 -21.24
C GLY A 851 -20.42 1.52 -21.39
N LYS A 852 -20.17 2.82 -21.61
CA LYS A 852 -18.81 3.36 -21.80
C LYS A 852 -18.48 4.48 -20.82
N CYS A 853 -19.38 5.43 -20.60
CA CYS A 853 -19.18 6.52 -19.64
C CYS A 853 -20.46 6.89 -18.89
N MET A 854 -20.26 7.52 -17.73
CA MET A 854 -21.32 7.91 -16.81
C MET A 854 -20.83 9.10 -15.99
N ASP A 855 -21.62 10.15 -15.85
CA ASP A 855 -21.34 11.28 -14.95
C ASP A 855 -22.63 11.90 -14.38
N LEU A 856 -22.53 12.61 -13.26
CA LEU A 856 -23.65 13.33 -12.63
C LEU A 856 -23.72 14.77 -13.16
N VAL A 857 -24.92 15.20 -13.53
CA VAL A 857 -25.17 16.53 -14.11
C VAL A 857 -26.40 17.16 -13.45
N LYS A 858 -26.35 18.46 -13.14
CA LYS A 858 -27.50 19.20 -12.59
C LYS A 858 -28.50 19.57 -13.69
N ALA A 859 -29.78 19.34 -13.41
CA ALA A 859 -30.92 19.80 -14.19
C ALA A 859 -31.77 20.71 -13.28
N GLY A 860 -31.48 22.02 -13.31
CA GLY A 860 -32.01 22.97 -12.35
C GLY A 860 -31.53 22.66 -10.93
N ASN A 861 -32.44 22.18 -10.08
CA ASN A 861 -32.15 21.78 -8.70
C ASN A 861 -31.91 20.27 -8.52
N GLU A 862 -32.24 19.44 -9.51
CA GLU A 862 -32.13 17.99 -9.43
C GLU A 862 -30.79 17.50 -9.99
N GLN A 863 -30.20 16.47 -9.39
CA GLN A 863 -29.06 15.76 -9.97
C GLN A 863 -29.57 14.60 -10.83
N VAL A 864 -29.11 14.52 -12.09
CA VAL A 864 -29.46 13.44 -13.02
C VAL A 864 -28.21 12.76 -13.57
N LEU A 865 -28.32 11.45 -13.79
CA LEU A 865 -27.23 10.61 -14.23
C LEU A 865 -27.21 10.53 -15.75
N VAL A 866 -26.15 11.02 -16.38
CA VAL A 866 -26.00 11.02 -17.83
C VAL A 866 -25.04 9.91 -18.23
N VAL A 867 -25.51 8.99 -19.07
CA VAL A 867 -24.81 7.76 -19.47
C VAL A 867 -24.59 7.75 -20.99
N GLY A 868 -23.39 7.37 -21.40
CA GLY A 868 -23.00 7.16 -22.79
C GLY A 868 -22.71 5.69 -23.08
N THR A 869 -23.28 5.19 -24.17
CA THR A 869 -23.18 3.78 -24.61
C THR A 869 -22.69 3.66 -26.05
N GLY A 870 -22.24 2.46 -26.42
CA GLY A 870 -22.04 2.01 -27.79
C GLY A 870 -23.06 0.94 -28.18
N LEU A 871 -23.60 1.03 -29.40
CA LEU A 871 -24.59 0.11 -29.99
C LEU A 871 -23.98 -0.88 -30.99
N SER A 872 -22.64 -0.99 -31.04
CA SER A 872 -21.90 -1.79 -32.00
C SER A 872 -20.78 -2.56 -31.30
N SER A 873 -20.65 -3.85 -31.64
CA SER A 873 -19.60 -4.76 -31.15
C SER A 873 -18.28 -4.68 -31.92
N GLY A 874 -18.25 -3.97 -33.06
CA GLY A 874 -17.02 -3.66 -33.79
C GLY A 874 -16.11 -2.66 -33.04
N PRO A 875 -14.84 -2.53 -33.45
CA PRO A 875 -13.91 -1.61 -32.80
C PRO A 875 -14.39 -0.15 -32.89
N ALA A 876 -13.98 0.66 -31.93
CA ALA A 876 -14.31 2.09 -31.93
C ALA A 876 -13.32 2.89 -32.80
N ILE A 877 -12.06 2.44 -32.85
CA ILE A 877 -10.91 3.16 -33.39
C ILE A 877 -10.30 2.33 -34.53
N MET A 878 -10.16 2.93 -35.70
CA MET A 878 -9.37 2.37 -36.80
C MET A 878 -7.88 2.36 -36.42
N PRO A 879 -7.04 1.45 -36.94
CA PRO A 879 -5.59 1.45 -36.66
C PRO A 879 -4.87 2.78 -36.95
N SER A 880 -5.41 3.63 -37.83
CA SER A 880 -4.94 5.00 -38.08
C SER A 880 -5.09 5.98 -36.90
N GLY A 881 -5.91 5.63 -35.91
CA GLY A 881 -6.40 6.49 -34.83
C GLY A 881 -7.76 7.16 -35.14
N GLU A 882 -8.22 7.10 -36.39
CA GLU A 882 -9.51 7.68 -36.79
C GLU A 882 -10.69 6.89 -36.20
N ALA A 883 -11.83 7.56 -35.99
CA ALA A 883 -13.00 6.92 -35.43
C ALA A 883 -13.78 6.12 -36.48
N GLU A 884 -14.10 4.86 -36.17
CA GLU A 884 -14.97 4.05 -37.03
C GLU A 884 -16.43 4.59 -36.98
N SER A 885 -17.19 4.36 -38.06
CA SER A 885 -18.60 4.78 -38.25
C SER A 885 -19.61 4.01 -37.37
N THR A 886 -19.30 3.90 -36.09
CA THR A 886 -20.11 3.31 -35.02
C THR A 886 -21.35 4.16 -34.69
N LYS A 887 -22.26 3.61 -33.88
CA LYS A 887 -23.40 4.34 -33.32
C LYS A 887 -23.35 4.27 -31.79
N GLY A 888 -23.63 5.40 -31.15
CA GLY A 888 -23.79 5.48 -29.71
C GLY A 888 -25.21 5.89 -29.33
N ARG A 889 -25.46 5.95 -28.03
CA ARG A 889 -26.69 6.52 -27.46
C ARG A 889 -26.32 7.31 -26.21
N LEU A 890 -27.06 8.39 -26.00
CA LEU A 890 -27.04 9.16 -24.77
C LEU A 890 -28.33 8.86 -24.00
N ILE A 891 -28.18 8.42 -22.76
CA ILE A 891 -29.26 8.09 -21.83
C ILE A 891 -29.18 9.07 -20.64
N VAL A 892 -30.33 9.52 -20.13
CA VAL A 892 -30.44 10.29 -18.88
C VAL A 892 -31.37 9.53 -17.94
N LEU A 893 -30.87 9.19 -16.75
CA LEU A 893 -31.61 8.54 -15.68
C LEU A 893 -31.84 9.52 -14.54
N CYS A 894 -33.06 9.56 -14.02
CA CYS A 894 -33.42 10.26 -12.79
C CYS A 894 -33.35 9.27 -11.62
N LEU A 895 -32.77 9.67 -10.49
CA LEU A 895 -32.98 8.99 -9.22
C LEU A 895 -34.29 9.51 -8.62
N GLU A 896 -35.18 8.62 -8.22
CA GLU A 896 -36.41 8.99 -7.48
C GLU A 896 -36.54 8.13 -6.22
N GLN A 897 -37.06 8.74 -5.16
CA GLN A 897 -37.30 8.12 -3.86
C GLN A 897 -38.72 7.54 -3.83
N MET A 898 -38.86 6.22 -3.73
CA MET A 898 -40.17 5.59 -3.50
C MET A 898 -40.58 5.77 -2.04
N GLN A 899 -41.40 6.79 -1.77
CA GLN A 899 -42.20 6.82 -0.55
C GLN A 899 -43.36 5.82 -0.68
N ASN A 900 -43.46 4.86 0.23
CA ASN A 900 -44.56 3.88 0.27
C ASN A 900 -45.89 4.57 0.67
N SER A 901 -46.52 5.24 -0.29
CA SER A 901 -47.76 5.99 -0.10
C SER A 901 -48.99 5.07 -0.06
N ASP A 902 -49.11 4.30 1.02
CA ASP A 902 -50.20 3.35 1.22
C ASP A 902 -51.50 4.06 1.67
N SER A 903 -52.07 4.90 0.79
CA SER A 903 -53.47 5.34 0.87
C SER A 903 -53.97 6.14 -0.36
N GLY A 904 -55.23 5.87 -0.74
CA GLY A 904 -56.16 6.93 -1.17
C GLY A 904 -55.88 7.68 -2.48
N SER A 905 -56.15 7.02 -3.61
CA SER A 905 -56.24 7.65 -4.93
C SER A 905 -57.15 8.89 -5.00
N ILE A 906 -56.78 9.87 -5.84
CA ILE A 906 -57.58 10.44 -6.96
C ILE A 906 -56.83 11.61 -7.62
N ALA A 907 -56.98 11.75 -8.94
CA ALA A 907 -56.26 12.76 -9.73
C ALA A 907 -56.86 14.18 -9.62
N PHE A 908 -55.98 15.19 -9.70
CA PHE A 908 -56.33 16.48 -10.31
C PHE A 908 -55.14 17.07 -11.08
N SER A 909 -55.43 17.72 -12.20
CA SER A 909 -54.43 18.39 -13.04
C SER A 909 -54.88 19.80 -13.42
N SER A 910 -54.11 20.82 -13.04
CA SER A 910 -54.35 22.20 -13.48
C SER A 910 -53.12 23.12 -13.39
N ARG A 911 -52.72 23.59 -14.59
CA ARG A 911 -52.00 24.83 -14.93
C ARG A 911 -51.62 25.83 -13.82
N ALA A 912 -50.32 26.09 -13.75
CA ALA A 912 -49.68 27.40 -13.97
C ALA A 912 -50.36 28.71 -13.48
N GLY A 913 -49.71 29.36 -12.52
CA GLY A 913 -49.80 30.78 -12.16
C GLY A 913 -48.76 31.09 -11.08
N SER A 914 -47.62 31.73 -11.37
CA SER A 914 -47.41 33.16 -11.63
C SER A 914 -47.14 34.01 -10.37
N SER A 915 -45.94 34.61 -10.35
CA SER A 915 -45.57 35.90 -9.73
C SER A 915 -45.59 36.12 -8.21
N SER A 916 -44.37 36.37 -7.71
CA SER A 916 -43.95 37.56 -6.94
C SER A 916 -44.08 37.62 -5.41
N GLN A 917 -43.02 38.19 -4.80
CA GLN A 917 -43.00 39.09 -3.62
C GLN A 917 -43.84 38.69 -2.37
N ARG A 918 -43.30 38.67 -1.14
CA ARG A 918 -42.40 39.69 -0.55
C ARG A 918 -41.88 39.28 0.86
N THR A 919 -40.63 39.65 1.15
CA THR A 919 -40.11 40.12 2.47
C THR A 919 -40.37 39.36 3.80
N SER A 920 -39.25 38.86 4.37
CA SER A 920 -38.75 39.22 5.72
C SER A 920 -39.25 38.38 6.95
N PRO A 921 -38.65 38.48 8.17
CA PRO A 921 -38.07 37.30 8.84
C PRO A 921 -38.37 37.18 10.36
N PHE A 922 -37.61 36.33 11.08
CA PHE A 922 -37.63 36.06 12.54
C PHE A 922 -38.84 35.21 13.03
N ARG A 923 -38.82 34.47 14.16
CA ARG A 923 -37.80 34.30 15.24
C ARG A 923 -37.99 32.94 15.98
N GLU A 924 -36.90 32.41 16.56
CA GLU A 924 -36.77 31.70 17.87
C GLU A 924 -37.69 30.52 18.32
N ILE A 925 -37.03 29.49 18.90
CA ILE A 925 -37.37 28.71 20.13
C ILE A 925 -38.74 27.99 20.20
N GLY A 926 -38.90 26.71 20.61
CA GLY A 926 -37.98 25.68 21.14
C GLY A 926 -38.56 24.96 22.37
N GLY A 927 -38.29 23.66 22.58
CA GLY A 927 -38.54 22.97 23.88
C GLY A 927 -39.22 21.58 23.88
N TYR A 928 -38.45 20.57 24.29
CA TYR A 928 -38.72 19.41 25.19
C TYR A 928 -40.09 18.70 25.37
N ALA A 929 -39.94 17.40 25.72
CA ALA A 929 -40.86 16.43 26.36
C ALA A 929 -42.02 15.87 25.50
N ALA A 930 -42.35 14.56 25.40
CA ALA A 930 -42.08 13.30 26.13
C ALA A 930 -43.16 12.84 27.15
N GLU A 931 -43.84 11.73 26.83
CA GLU A 931 -44.58 10.76 27.70
C GLU A 931 -44.84 9.49 26.83
N GLN A 932 -44.67 8.23 27.29
CA GLN A 932 -45.58 7.35 28.08
C GLN A 932 -46.92 6.99 27.37
N LEU A 933 -47.56 5.81 27.46
CA LEU A 933 -47.36 4.43 28.02
C LEU A 933 -48.52 3.54 27.43
N SER A 934 -48.63 2.19 27.44
CA SER A 934 -47.82 1.00 27.79
C SER A 934 -48.51 -0.30 27.25
N SER A 935 -47.88 -1.48 27.38
CA SER A 935 -48.48 -2.86 27.38
C SER A 935 -49.17 -3.38 26.08
N SER A 936 -49.31 -4.68 25.75
CA SER A 936 -48.82 -6.01 26.23
C SER A 936 -49.12 -7.03 25.09
N SER A 937 -48.44 -8.18 24.88
CA SER A 937 -48.40 -9.42 25.69
C SER A 937 -47.42 -10.46 25.08
N LEU A 938 -46.66 -11.25 25.86
CA LEU A 938 -46.86 -12.70 26.16
C LEU A 938 -47.37 -13.58 24.98
N CYS A 939 -46.83 -14.78 24.67
CA CYS A 939 -45.60 -15.48 25.10
C CYS A 939 -45.38 -16.78 24.27
N SER A 940 -44.17 -17.06 23.76
CA SER A 940 -43.60 -18.42 23.55
C SER A 940 -42.15 -18.37 23.04
N SER A 941 -41.40 -19.46 23.24
CA SER A 941 -39.95 -19.64 22.95
C SER A 941 -39.64 -21.14 22.78
N PRO A 942 -38.40 -21.56 22.41
CA PRO A 942 -37.27 -20.84 21.83
C PRO A 942 -36.82 -21.44 20.47
N ASP A 943 -35.78 -20.88 19.85
CA ASP A 943 -34.53 -21.58 19.44
C ASP A 943 -33.60 -20.61 18.68
N ASP A 944 -32.30 -20.91 18.61
CA ASP A 944 -31.24 -19.90 18.44
C ASP A 944 -30.98 -19.39 17.00
N ASN A 945 -30.35 -18.20 16.95
CA ASN A 945 -29.74 -17.45 15.83
C ASN A 945 -30.58 -16.29 15.24
N SER A 946 -30.60 -15.16 15.95
CA SER A 946 -30.79 -13.83 15.35
C SER A 946 -29.76 -12.84 15.89
N CYS A 947 -29.19 -12.01 15.01
CA CYS A 947 -28.32 -10.91 15.41
C CYS A 947 -29.15 -9.86 16.15
N ASP A 948 -28.63 -9.31 17.25
CA ASP A 948 -29.39 -8.35 18.06
C ASP A 948 -29.65 -7.05 17.26
N GLY A 949 -30.91 -6.65 17.21
CA GLY A 949 -31.43 -5.75 16.20
C GLY A 949 -31.16 -4.29 16.52
N ILE A 950 -30.07 -3.73 15.99
CA ILE A 950 -30.10 -2.31 15.63
C ILE A 950 -31.30 -2.15 14.69
N LYS A 951 -32.27 -1.32 15.09
CA LYS A 951 -33.44 -1.04 14.26
C LYS A 951 -32.95 -0.48 12.93
N LEU A 952 -33.18 -1.21 11.83
CA LEU A 952 -33.04 -0.63 10.51
C LEU A 952 -34.02 0.53 10.43
N GLU A 953 -33.51 1.72 10.10
CA GLU A 953 -34.31 2.70 9.38
C GLU A 953 -34.72 2.02 8.06
N GLU A 954 -36.02 2.06 7.74
CA GLU A 954 -36.57 1.38 6.56
C GLU A 954 -35.87 1.92 5.32
N SER A 955 -35.00 1.10 4.73
CA SER A 955 -34.01 1.59 3.76
C SER A 955 -34.71 2.12 2.51
N GLU A 956 -34.64 3.44 2.33
CA GLU A 956 -35.37 4.15 1.28
C GLU A 956 -35.10 3.54 -0.10
N ALA A 957 -36.16 3.10 -0.79
CA ALA A 957 -36.03 2.40 -2.06
C ALA A 957 -35.78 3.39 -3.22
N TRP A 958 -34.53 3.87 -3.34
CA TRP A 958 -34.07 4.73 -4.43
C TRP A 958 -33.99 3.95 -5.76
N HIS A 959 -34.72 4.40 -6.77
CA HIS A 959 -34.77 3.73 -8.08
C HIS A 959 -34.30 4.62 -9.25
N LEU A 960 -33.74 3.99 -10.27
CA LEU A 960 -33.34 4.64 -11.53
C LEU A 960 -34.50 4.62 -12.54
N ARG A 961 -35.05 5.80 -12.89
CA ARG A 961 -36.05 5.94 -13.96
C ARG A 961 -35.43 6.55 -15.21
N LEU A 962 -35.71 5.96 -16.38
CA LEU A 962 -35.36 6.54 -17.67
C LEU A 962 -36.09 7.89 -17.89
N GLY A 963 -35.34 8.99 -17.97
CA GLY A 963 -35.85 10.34 -18.25
C GLY A 963 -35.75 10.73 -19.73
N TYR A 964 -34.63 10.43 -20.38
CA TYR A 964 -34.39 10.73 -21.80
C TYR A 964 -33.45 9.70 -22.45
N SER A 965 -33.61 9.47 -23.75
CA SER A 965 -32.76 8.59 -24.56
C SER A 965 -32.72 9.10 -26.01
N THR A 966 -31.55 9.17 -26.63
CA THR A 966 -31.41 9.49 -28.08
C THR A 966 -30.12 8.92 -28.66
N THR A 967 -30.19 8.39 -29.88
CA THR A 967 -29.06 7.80 -30.62
C THR A 967 -28.19 8.87 -31.29
N TRP A 968 -26.88 8.71 -31.23
CA TRP A 968 -25.86 9.66 -31.66
C TRP A 968 -24.92 9.02 -32.73
N PRO A 969 -24.40 9.82 -33.68
CA PRO A 969 -23.41 9.34 -34.65
C PRO A 969 -22.05 9.21 -33.97
N GLY A 970 -21.46 8.01 -33.99
CA GLY A 970 -20.29 7.67 -33.18
C GLY A 970 -20.63 7.26 -31.75
N MET A 971 -19.79 6.39 -31.17
CA MET A 971 -19.85 5.96 -29.77
C MET A 971 -19.63 7.14 -28.80
N VAL A 972 -20.37 7.15 -27.68
CA VAL A 972 -20.23 8.17 -26.62
C VAL A 972 -19.24 7.64 -25.56
N LEU A 973 -18.02 8.19 -25.51
CA LEU A 973 -16.92 7.68 -24.67
C LEU A 973 -16.61 8.50 -23.41
N ALA A 974 -16.95 9.78 -23.43
CA ALA A 974 -16.79 10.71 -22.32
C ALA A 974 -17.99 11.65 -22.21
N VAL A 975 -18.42 11.88 -20.97
CA VAL A 975 -19.38 12.90 -20.53
C VAL A 975 -18.70 13.66 -19.38
N CYS A 976 -18.97 14.96 -19.24
CA CYS A 976 -18.44 15.81 -18.15
C CYS A 976 -19.41 16.99 -17.88
N PRO A 977 -19.74 17.31 -16.61
CA PRO A 977 -20.57 18.49 -16.27
C PRO A 977 -19.86 19.80 -16.60
N TYR A 978 -20.62 20.85 -16.94
CA TYR A 978 -20.07 22.13 -17.39
C TYR A 978 -20.90 23.33 -16.91
N LEU A 979 -20.25 24.28 -16.21
CA LEU A 979 -20.86 25.51 -15.71
C LEU A 979 -22.18 25.31 -14.91
N ASP A 980 -22.32 24.18 -14.20
CA ASP A 980 -23.50 23.76 -13.41
C ASP A 980 -24.87 23.72 -14.14
N ARG A 981 -24.89 23.96 -15.45
CA ARG A 981 -26.13 24.07 -16.28
C ARG A 981 -26.05 23.32 -17.61
N PHE A 982 -24.83 23.04 -18.05
CA PHE A 982 -24.52 22.37 -19.28
C PHE A 982 -23.76 21.07 -18.96
N PHE A 983 -23.59 20.24 -19.98
CA PHE A 983 -22.63 19.16 -19.95
C PHE A 983 -21.99 18.99 -21.33
N LEU A 984 -20.79 18.45 -21.33
CA LEU A 984 -20.09 18.03 -22.53
C LEU A 984 -20.35 16.55 -22.74
N ALA A 985 -20.57 16.14 -23.99
CA ALA A 985 -20.61 14.74 -24.37
C ALA A 985 -19.89 14.54 -25.71
N SER A 986 -18.97 13.59 -25.74
CA SER A 986 -18.28 13.14 -26.95
C SER A 986 -19.18 12.26 -27.83
N ALA A 987 -18.89 12.23 -29.13
CA ALA A 987 -19.38 11.25 -30.08
C ALA A 987 -18.29 11.05 -31.13
N ALA A 988 -17.54 9.95 -31.05
CA ALA A 988 -16.37 9.72 -31.88
C ALA A 988 -15.32 10.87 -31.84
N ASN A 989 -15.11 11.59 -32.96
CA ASN A 989 -14.21 12.75 -33.07
C ASN A 989 -14.91 14.11 -32.90
N CYS A 990 -16.19 14.10 -32.53
CA CYS A 990 -16.98 15.30 -32.25
C CYS A 990 -17.26 15.39 -30.74
N PHE A 991 -17.39 16.60 -30.20
CA PHE A 991 -17.98 16.80 -28.88
C PHE A 991 -19.03 17.91 -28.91
N TYR A 992 -20.06 17.77 -28.08
CA TYR A 992 -21.21 18.65 -28.06
C TYR A 992 -21.34 19.34 -26.69
N VAL A 993 -21.63 20.64 -26.71
CA VAL A 993 -22.15 21.33 -25.52
C VAL A 993 -23.65 21.10 -25.49
N CYS A 994 -24.12 20.47 -24.41
CA CYS A 994 -25.51 20.11 -24.18
C CYS A 994 -26.07 20.82 -22.95
N GLY A 995 -27.39 20.97 -22.88
CA GLY A 995 -28.09 21.49 -21.70
C GLY A 995 -29.57 21.12 -21.69
N PHE A 996 -30.18 21.18 -20.51
CA PHE A 996 -31.60 20.87 -20.31
C PHE A 996 -32.45 22.14 -20.58
N PRO A 997 -33.34 22.14 -21.58
CA PRO A 997 -34.13 23.32 -21.91
C PRO A 997 -35.27 23.49 -20.90
N ASN A 998 -35.31 24.65 -20.24
CA ASN A 998 -36.19 24.94 -19.10
C ASN A 998 -36.00 23.95 -17.95
N ASP A 999 -34.74 23.56 -17.70
CA ASP A 999 -34.30 22.67 -16.61
C ASP A 999 -34.94 21.27 -16.58
N ASN A 1000 -35.64 20.87 -17.65
CA ASN A 1000 -36.34 19.59 -17.73
C ASN A 1000 -35.40 18.46 -18.19
N ALA A 1001 -35.05 17.56 -17.27
CA ALA A 1001 -34.25 16.35 -17.49
C ALA A 1001 -34.73 15.45 -18.64
N GLN A 1002 -36.03 15.47 -18.98
CA GLN A 1002 -36.62 14.66 -20.06
C GLN A 1002 -36.26 15.16 -21.48
N ARG A 1003 -35.46 16.23 -21.62
CA ARG A 1003 -35.06 16.77 -22.93
C ARG A 1003 -33.62 17.26 -22.88
N VAL A 1004 -32.80 16.85 -23.84
CA VAL A 1004 -31.44 17.41 -24.04
C VAL A 1004 -31.43 18.28 -25.29
N ARG A 1005 -30.87 19.48 -25.20
CA ARG A 1005 -30.59 20.36 -26.34
C ARG A 1005 -29.09 20.45 -26.59
N ARG A 1006 -28.65 20.13 -27.81
CA ARG A 1006 -27.31 20.47 -28.32
C ARG A 1006 -27.24 21.96 -28.64
N LEU A 1007 -26.19 22.64 -28.19
CA LEU A 1007 -26.00 24.09 -28.28
C LEU A 1007 -24.83 24.45 -29.21
N ALA A 1008 -23.71 23.74 -29.09
CA ALA A 1008 -22.51 23.91 -29.91
C ALA A 1008 -21.85 22.55 -30.20
N VAL A 1009 -20.95 22.51 -31.17
CA VAL A 1009 -20.15 21.33 -31.54
C VAL A 1009 -18.69 21.71 -31.80
N GLY A 1010 -17.77 20.96 -31.22
CA GLY A 1010 -16.35 20.97 -31.52
C GLY A 1010 -15.95 19.67 -32.25
N ARG A 1011 -14.82 19.70 -32.95
CA ARG A 1011 -14.28 18.57 -33.70
C ARG A 1011 -12.77 18.46 -33.53
N THR A 1012 -12.29 17.25 -33.30
CA THR A 1012 -10.88 16.85 -33.30
C THR A 1012 -10.54 16.12 -34.60
N ARG A 1013 -9.28 15.69 -34.75
CA ARG A 1013 -8.87 14.87 -35.91
C ARG A 1013 -9.20 13.40 -35.66
N PHE A 1014 -8.71 12.87 -34.54
CA PHE A 1014 -8.82 11.46 -34.17
C PHE A 1014 -9.92 11.28 -33.11
N MET A 1015 -10.04 10.08 -32.52
CA MET A 1015 -11.09 9.78 -31.53
C MET A 1015 -10.86 10.46 -30.17
N ILE A 1016 -11.86 11.25 -29.73
CA ILE A 1016 -11.89 11.82 -28.38
C ILE A 1016 -12.04 10.69 -27.36
N MET A 1017 -11.03 10.55 -26.51
CA MET A 1017 -11.04 9.60 -25.40
C MET A 1017 -11.60 10.23 -24.12
N THR A 1018 -11.29 11.50 -23.88
CA THR A 1018 -11.57 12.17 -22.60
C THR A 1018 -12.08 13.60 -22.80
N LEU A 1019 -12.90 14.06 -21.85
CA LEU A 1019 -13.37 15.43 -21.75
C LEU A 1019 -13.28 15.87 -20.29
N THR A 1020 -12.64 17.00 -20.02
CA THR A 1020 -12.75 17.70 -18.73
C THR A 1020 -12.90 19.21 -18.95
N ALA A 1021 -13.46 19.92 -17.98
CA ALA A 1021 -13.68 21.35 -18.07
C ALA A 1021 -13.49 22.06 -16.73
N HIS A 1022 -13.06 23.31 -16.79
CA HIS A 1022 -12.85 24.17 -15.62
C HIS A 1022 -13.20 25.62 -15.98
N PHE A 1023 -14.24 26.17 -15.35
CA PHE A 1023 -14.88 27.43 -15.76
C PHE A 1023 -15.18 27.48 -17.28
N THR A 1024 -14.52 28.35 -18.04
CA THR A 1024 -14.74 28.54 -19.49
C THR A 1024 -13.83 27.69 -20.38
N ARG A 1025 -12.87 26.96 -19.77
CA ARG A 1025 -11.87 26.13 -20.45
C ARG A 1025 -12.33 24.68 -20.52
N ILE A 1026 -12.08 24.06 -21.66
CA ILE A 1026 -12.40 22.65 -21.94
C ILE A 1026 -11.12 21.98 -22.44
N ALA A 1027 -10.68 20.92 -21.76
CA ALA A 1027 -9.60 20.05 -22.21
C ALA A 1027 -10.19 18.81 -22.87
N VAL A 1028 -9.77 18.55 -24.10
CA VAL A 1028 -10.18 17.40 -24.92
C VAL A 1028 -8.94 16.53 -25.12
N GLY A 1029 -8.99 15.28 -24.64
CA GLY A 1029 -7.93 14.30 -24.89
C GLY A 1029 -8.24 13.48 -26.13
N ASP A 1030 -7.40 13.63 -27.16
CA ASP A 1030 -7.48 12.88 -28.40
C ASP A 1030 -6.62 11.60 -28.31
N CYS A 1031 -6.94 10.55 -29.06
CA CYS A 1031 -6.24 9.26 -28.96
C CYS A 1031 -4.80 9.28 -29.51
N ARG A 1032 -4.42 10.35 -30.23
CA ARG A 1032 -3.11 10.49 -30.92
C ARG A 1032 -2.49 11.89 -30.82
N ASP A 1033 -3.26 12.96 -31.05
CA ASP A 1033 -2.77 14.35 -31.06
C ASP A 1033 -2.66 14.99 -29.66
N GLY A 1034 -2.69 14.19 -28.58
CA GLY A 1034 -2.51 14.67 -27.21
C GLY A 1034 -3.72 15.44 -26.68
N ILE A 1035 -3.48 16.53 -25.95
CA ILE A 1035 -4.53 17.42 -25.43
C ILE A 1035 -4.72 18.66 -26.30
N LEU A 1036 -5.99 19.00 -26.53
CA LEU A 1036 -6.43 20.25 -27.15
C LEU A 1036 -7.26 21.06 -26.14
N PHE A 1037 -6.95 22.34 -25.98
CA PHE A 1037 -7.73 23.27 -25.15
C PHE A 1037 -8.70 24.08 -26.02
N TYR A 1038 -9.98 24.05 -25.67
CA TYR A 1038 -11.03 24.88 -26.25
C TYR A 1038 -11.56 25.88 -25.22
N SER A 1039 -12.14 26.97 -25.73
CA SER A 1039 -12.94 27.93 -24.96
C SER A 1039 -14.33 28.01 -25.56
N TYR A 1040 -15.36 28.04 -24.71
CA TYR A 1040 -16.76 28.20 -25.13
C TYR A 1040 -17.24 29.64 -24.94
N GLN A 1041 -17.72 30.27 -26.02
CA GLN A 1041 -18.38 31.57 -25.97
C GLN A 1041 -19.89 31.36 -25.95
N GLU A 1042 -20.55 31.67 -24.82
CA GLU A 1042 -21.99 31.40 -24.64
C GLU A 1042 -22.87 32.25 -25.56
N ASP A 1043 -22.55 33.54 -25.74
CA ASP A 1043 -23.31 34.47 -26.59
C ASP A 1043 -23.37 34.02 -28.06
N VAL A 1044 -22.22 33.58 -28.59
CA VAL A 1044 -22.06 33.13 -29.99
C VAL A 1044 -22.39 31.64 -30.14
N ARG A 1045 -22.45 30.89 -29.04
CA ARG A 1045 -22.52 29.42 -28.97
C ARG A 1045 -21.46 28.74 -29.83
N LYS A 1046 -20.24 29.28 -29.76
CA LYS A 1046 -19.09 28.85 -30.55
C LYS A 1046 -18.01 28.30 -29.64
N LEU A 1047 -17.38 27.22 -30.11
CA LEU A 1047 -16.18 26.64 -29.51
C LEU A 1047 -15.00 27.09 -30.34
N ASP A 1048 -14.01 27.70 -29.69
CA ASP A 1048 -12.75 28.10 -30.30
C ASP A 1048 -11.61 27.30 -29.69
N GLN A 1049 -10.79 26.68 -30.53
CA GLN A 1049 -9.56 26.02 -30.10
C GLN A 1049 -8.52 27.11 -29.77
N VAL A 1050 -7.86 26.99 -28.62
CA VAL A 1050 -6.94 28.01 -28.10
C VAL A 1050 -5.52 27.48 -27.94
N TYR A 1051 -5.35 26.20 -27.55
CA TYR A 1051 -4.02 25.57 -27.45
C TYR A 1051 -4.03 24.10 -27.90
N CYS A 1052 -2.84 23.57 -28.22
CA CYS A 1052 -2.57 22.17 -28.56
C CYS A 1052 -1.30 21.65 -27.86
N ASP A 1053 -1.20 20.34 -27.65
CA ASP A 1053 0.00 19.67 -27.15
C ASP A 1053 1.13 19.74 -28.20
N PRO A 1054 2.36 20.14 -27.86
CA PRO A 1054 3.50 20.09 -28.77
C PRO A 1054 3.97 18.66 -29.11
N VAL A 1055 3.42 17.61 -28.49
CA VAL A 1055 3.83 16.21 -28.68
C VAL A 1055 2.61 15.31 -28.87
N GLN A 1056 2.67 14.37 -29.83
CA GLN A 1056 1.66 13.32 -29.96
C GLN A 1056 1.73 12.34 -28.78
N ARG A 1057 0.61 12.19 -28.07
CA ARG A 1057 0.46 11.31 -26.89
C ARG A 1057 -0.77 10.45 -27.05
N LEU A 1058 -0.67 9.21 -26.58
CA LEU A 1058 -1.79 8.29 -26.57
C LEU A 1058 -2.60 8.52 -25.29
N VAL A 1059 -3.50 9.51 -25.27
CA VAL A 1059 -4.18 9.90 -24.02
C VAL A 1059 -5.00 8.74 -23.44
N SER A 1060 -4.81 8.52 -22.13
CA SER A 1060 -5.53 7.57 -21.29
C SER A 1060 -6.60 8.31 -20.49
N ASP A 1061 -6.19 9.27 -19.65
CA ASP A 1061 -7.07 10.20 -18.93
C ASP A 1061 -6.43 11.58 -18.78
N CYS A 1062 -7.25 12.59 -18.50
CA CYS A 1062 -6.80 13.96 -18.25
C CYS A 1062 -7.59 14.62 -17.12
N THR A 1063 -6.99 15.59 -16.43
CA THR A 1063 -7.74 16.50 -15.55
C THR A 1063 -7.19 17.93 -15.64
N LEU A 1064 -8.09 18.92 -15.63
CA LEU A 1064 -7.72 20.33 -15.49
C LEU A 1064 -7.51 20.64 -14.01
N MET A 1065 -6.30 21.08 -13.67
CA MET A 1065 -5.98 21.55 -12.32
C MET A 1065 -6.51 22.95 -12.10
N ASP A 1066 -6.30 23.82 -13.08
CA ASP A 1066 -6.69 25.24 -13.08
C ASP A 1066 -7.17 25.63 -14.49
N GLY A 1067 -7.49 26.91 -14.71
CA GLY A 1067 -7.88 27.42 -16.05
C GLY A 1067 -6.78 27.32 -17.11
N ASP A 1068 -5.52 27.10 -16.72
CA ASP A 1068 -4.36 27.10 -17.62
C ASP A 1068 -3.44 25.88 -17.46
N THR A 1069 -3.74 24.94 -16.57
CA THR A 1069 -2.87 23.77 -16.28
C THR A 1069 -3.67 22.47 -16.34
N ALA A 1070 -3.18 21.49 -17.11
CA ALA A 1070 -3.74 20.14 -17.19
C ALA A 1070 -2.70 19.07 -16.85
N ALA A 1071 -3.14 18.02 -16.16
CA ALA A 1071 -2.39 16.78 -15.97
C ALA A 1071 -2.91 15.69 -16.91
N VAL A 1072 -2.01 14.91 -17.51
CA VAL A 1072 -2.28 14.02 -18.64
C VAL A 1072 -1.61 12.67 -18.43
N SER A 1073 -2.34 11.58 -18.56
CA SER A 1073 -1.81 10.21 -18.60
C SER A 1073 -1.68 9.74 -20.04
N ASP A 1074 -0.52 9.20 -20.40
CA ASP A 1074 -0.25 8.50 -21.66
C ASP A 1074 -0.36 6.97 -21.44
N ARG A 1075 -0.98 6.24 -22.37
CA ARG A 1075 -1.03 4.76 -22.42
C ARG A 1075 0.36 4.11 -22.50
N LYS A 1076 1.42 4.88 -22.73
CA LYS A 1076 2.83 4.43 -22.60
C LYS A 1076 3.32 4.34 -21.15
N GLY A 1077 2.55 4.84 -20.17
CA GLY A 1077 2.89 4.82 -18.74
C GLY A 1077 3.61 6.07 -18.23
N SER A 1078 3.31 7.24 -18.83
CA SER A 1078 3.88 8.54 -18.47
C SER A 1078 2.80 9.51 -17.98
N LEU A 1079 3.07 10.25 -16.92
CA LEU A 1079 2.31 11.46 -16.57
C LEU A 1079 3.03 12.70 -17.12
N ALA A 1080 2.27 13.63 -17.71
CA ALA A 1080 2.74 14.94 -18.13
C ALA A 1080 1.87 16.05 -17.50
N ILE A 1081 2.49 17.15 -17.07
CA ILE A 1081 1.80 18.37 -16.67
C ILE A 1081 2.08 19.44 -17.73
N LEU A 1082 1.01 19.91 -18.37
CA LEU A 1082 1.02 20.91 -19.42
C LEU A 1082 0.43 22.22 -18.89
N SER A 1083 1.06 23.35 -19.19
CA SER A 1083 0.53 24.69 -18.81
C SER A 1083 0.53 25.67 -19.98
N CYS A 1084 -0.41 26.63 -19.95
CA CYS A 1084 -0.39 27.79 -20.83
C CYS A 1084 0.62 28.83 -20.32
N LEU A 1085 1.71 29.04 -21.05
CA LEU A 1085 2.55 30.23 -20.84
C LEU A 1085 1.80 31.47 -21.36
N ASN A 1086 1.39 32.37 -20.46
CA ASN A 1086 0.82 33.67 -20.79
C ASN A 1086 1.43 34.79 -19.93
N HIS A 1087 1.54 35.98 -20.55
CA HIS A 1087 1.57 37.35 -19.98
C HIS A 1087 2.56 38.33 -20.64
N LEU A 1088 3.28 37.94 -21.70
CA LEU A 1088 3.97 38.90 -22.56
C LEU A 1088 3.58 38.68 -24.04
N GLU A 1089 3.19 39.80 -24.68
CA GLU A 1089 2.76 39.97 -26.07
C GLU A 1089 1.42 39.33 -26.51
N ASP A 1090 0.36 40.14 -26.40
CA ASP A 1090 -0.97 39.96 -26.99
C ASP A 1090 -0.97 40.02 -28.53
N ASN A 1091 -0.32 39.07 -29.18
CA ASN A 1091 -0.51 38.81 -30.61
C ASN A 1091 -1.75 37.93 -30.83
N PHE A 1092 -2.93 38.57 -30.81
CA PHE A 1092 -4.25 37.93 -31.01
C PHE A 1092 -4.44 37.20 -32.36
N ASN A 1093 -3.48 37.30 -33.29
CA ASN A 1093 -3.59 36.78 -34.67
C ASN A 1093 -2.73 35.53 -34.95
N SER A 1094 -2.13 34.87 -33.94
CA SER A 1094 -1.49 33.56 -34.13
C SER A 1094 -2.52 32.41 -34.03
N PRO A 1095 -2.67 31.56 -35.07
CA PRO A 1095 -3.73 30.53 -35.10
C PRO A 1095 -3.39 29.27 -34.30
N GLU A 1096 -2.12 29.06 -33.94
CA GLU A 1096 -1.66 27.87 -33.22
C GLU A 1096 -0.81 28.31 -32.02
N ARG A 1097 -1.23 27.94 -30.80
CA ARG A 1097 -0.47 28.16 -29.56
C ARG A 1097 -0.20 26.80 -28.92
N ASN A 1098 1.08 26.47 -28.71
CA ASN A 1098 1.44 25.21 -28.08
C ASN A 1098 1.45 25.33 -26.55
N LEU A 1099 1.01 24.27 -25.85
CA LEU A 1099 1.16 24.12 -24.42
C LEU A 1099 2.64 23.91 -24.03
N ALA A 1100 3.02 24.32 -22.82
CA ALA A 1100 4.36 24.11 -22.28
C ALA A 1100 4.41 22.89 -21.35
N LEU A 1101 5.30 21.93 -21.65
CA LEU A 1101 5.57 20.80 -20.78
C LEU A 1101 6.32 21.28 -19.53
N THR A 1102 5.60 21.31 -18.40
CA THR A 1102 6.08 21.85 -17.11
C THR A 1102 6.70 20.78 -16.23
N CYS A 1103 6.20 19.54 -16.32
CA CYS A 1103 6.74 18.37 -15.64
C CYS A 1103 6.41 17.10 -16.43
N SER A 1104 7.28 16.10 -16.36
CA SER A 1104 7.08 14.76 -16.94
C SER A 1104 7.64 13.68 -16.03
N PHE A 1105 6.92 12.59 -15.83
CA PHE A 1105 7.34 11.47 -14.99
C PHE A 1105 6.93 10.13 -15.61
N TYR A 1106 7.90 9.24 -15.84
CA TYR A 1106 7.62 7.86 -16.25
C TYR A 1106 7.29 7.00 -15.01
N MET A 1107 6.06 6.53 -14.96
CA MET A 1107 5.55 5.68 -13.88
C MET A 1107 5.96 4.22 -14.11
N GLY A 1108 5.98 3.78 -15.37
CA GLY A 1108 6.14 2.37 -15.78
C GLY A 1108 4.81 1.63 -15.94
N GLU A 1109 3.72 2.21 -15.42
CA GLU A 1109 2.37 1.65 -15.40
C GLU A 1109 1.38 2.63 -16.04
N ILE A 1110 0.33 2.11 -16.67
CA ILE A 1110 -0.71 2.95 -17.29
C ILE A 1110 -1.64 3.47 -16.20
N ALA A 1111 -1.69 4.80 -16.00
CA ALA A 1111 -2.73 5.43 -15.21
C ALA A 1111 -4.03 5.50 -16.01
N ILE A 1112 -5.08 4.82 -15.54
CA ILE A 1112 -6.41 4.72 -16.17
C ILE A 1112 -7.31 5.88 -15.76
N ARG A 1113 -7.16 6.38 -14.52
CA ARG A 1113 -7.93 7.51 -14.01
C ARG A 1113 -7.06 8.52 -13.29
N ILE A 1114 -7.33 9.80 -13.52
CA ILE A 1114 -6.76 10.92 -12.76
C ILE A 1114 -7.90 11.68 -12.07
N ARG A 1115 -7.71 12.03 -10.79
CA ARG A 1115 -8.59 12.95 -10.05
C ARG A 1115 -7.74 14.01 -9.34
N LYS A 1116 -8.25 15.24 -9.24
CA LYS A 1116 -7.68 16.30 -8.38
C LYS A 1116 -8.13 16.04 -6.93
N GLY A 1117 -7.19 16.03 -5.98
CA GLY A 1117 -7.44 15.79 -4.56
C GLY A 1117 -6.46 14.81 -3.91
N SER A 1118 -6.42 14.83 -2.57
CA SER A 1118 -5.56 14.00 -1.71
C SER A 1118 -6.33 12.86 -1.05
N PHE A 1119 -5.66 11.72 -0.84
CA PHE A 1119 -6.14 10.63 0.01
C PHE A 1119 -5.35 10.66 1.32
N SER A 1120 -5.80 11.48 2.27
CA SER A 1120 -5.06 11.84 3.49
C SER A 1120 -6.02 12.20 4.62
N TYR A 1121 -5.81 11.68 5.83
CA TYR A 1121 -6.71 12.00 6.94
C TYR A 1121 -6.70 13.50 7.31
N LYS A 1122 -7.83 14.19 7.09
CA LYS A 1122 -8.04 15.57 7.52
C LYS A 1122 -8.18 15.61 9.05
N LEU A 1123 -7.26 16.30 9.73
CA LEU A 1123 -7.37 16.52 11.18
C LEU A 1123 -8.52 17.53 11.46
N PRO A 1124 -9.39 17.29 12.46
CA PRO A 1124 -10.50 18.21 12.77
C PRO A 1124 -10.09 19.65 13.12
N ALA A 1125 -8.80 19.88 13.41
CA ALA A 1125 -8.25 21.22 13.63
C ALA A 1125 -8.02 22.03 12.35
N ASP A 1126 -7.85 21.38 11.20
CA ASP A 1126 -7.52 22.07 9.95
C ASP A 1126 -8.77 22.73 9.35
N ASP A 1127 -9.95 22.13 9.52
CA ASP A 1127 -11.24 22.78 9.22
C ASP A 1127 -11.55 23.93 10.20
N ALA A 1128 -11.15 23.81 11.46
CA ALA A 1128 -11.25 24.92 12.42
C ALA A 1128 -10.35 26.12 12.02
N LEU A 1129 -9.22 25.87 11.35
CA LEU A 1129 -8.37 26.92 10.78
C LEU A 1129 -8.93 27.49 9.47
N ARG A 1130 -9.56 26.67 8.62
CA ARG A 1130 -10.28 27.12 7.41
C ARG A 1130 -11.35 28.16 7.72
N GLY A 1131 -12.04 28.05 8.86
CA GLY A 1131 -13.10 28.98 9.26
C GLY A 1131 -12.65 30.43 9.57
N CYS A 1132 -11.34 30.72 9.63
CA CYS A 1132 -10.83 32.02 10.10
C CYS A 1132 -9.59 32.58 9.36
N GLN A 1133 -9.15 32.00 8.23
CA GLN A 1133 -7.98 32.51 7.50
C GLN A 1133 -8.25 32.79 6.02
N VAL A 1134 -8.09 34.06 5.64
CA VAL A 1134 -7.77 34.45 4.26
C VAL A 1134 -6.26 34.27 4.08
N ALA A 1135 -5.87 33.43 3.12
CA ALA A 1135 -4.50 33.19 2.66
C ALA A 1135 -3.46 32.74 3.72
N SER A 1136 -3.31 31.41 3.89
CA SER A 1136 -2.03 30.82 4.30
C SER A 1136 -1.80 29.46 3.60
N ASN A 1137 -0.59 29.28 3.06
CA ASN A 1137 -0.29 28.34 1.95
C ASN A 1137 -0.37 26.83 2.28
N VAL A 1138 -0.83 26.44 3.47
CA VAL A 1138 -0.97 25.03 3.86
C VAL A 1138 -2.29 24.44 3.35
N GLY A 1139 -3.34 25.26 3.23
CA GLY A 1139 -4.65 24.81 2.76
C GLY A 1139 -4.73 24.42 1.28
N ASP A 1140 -3.77 24.87 0.48
CA ASP A 1140 -3.74 24.68 -0.98
C ASP A 1140 -3.10 23.33 -1.40
N ILE A 1141 -2.26 22.74 -0.55
CA ILE A 1141 -1.45 21.55 -0.89
C ILE A 1141 -2.35 20.31 -1.10
N SER A 1142 -3.32 20.09 -0.21
CA SER A 1142 -4.28 18.99 -0.34
C SER A 1142 -5.22 19.19 -1.54
N GLN A 1143 -5.64 20.43 -1.80
CA GLN A 1143 -6.52 20.75 -2.93
C GLN A 1143 -5.83 20.64 -4.30
N ASN A 1144 -4.53 20.92 -4.39
CA ASN A 1144 -3.78 20.88 -5.65
C ASN A 1144 -2.90 19.63 -5.83
N SER A 1145 -3.11 18.61 -4.99
CA SER A 1145 -2.54 17.27 -5.23
C SER A 1145 -3.31 16.51 -6.31
N ILE A 1146 -2.64 15.54 -6.95
CA ILE A 1146 -3.20 14.73 -8.05
C ILE A 1146 -3.12 13.26 -7.66
N MET A 1147 -4.25 12.56 -7.73
CA MET A 1147 -4.35 11.13 -7.49
C MET A 1147 -4.55 10.38 -8.81
N ALA A 1148 -3.78 9.31 -9.03
CA ALA A 1148 -3.85 8.48 -10.22
C ALA A 1148 -4.01 6.99 -9.85
N SER A 1149 -4.99 6.31 -10.46
CA SER A 1149 -5.14 4.85 -10.37
C SER A 1149 -4.58 4.16 -11.59
N THR A 1150 -3.89 3.05 -11.39
CA THR A 1150 -3.19 2.33 -12.48
C THR A 1150 -3.82 0.99 -12.84
N LEU A 1151 -3.45 0.53 -14.03
CA LEU A 1151 -3.78 -0.78 -14.58
C LEU A 1151 -3.22 -1.95 -13.75
N LEU A 1152 -2.07 -1.79 -13.06
CA LEU A 1152 -1.47 -2.84 -12.23
C LEU A 1152 -1.87 -2.74 -10.75
N GLY A 1153 -2.86 -1.90 -10.42
CA GLY A 1153 -3.41 -1.78 -9.07
C GLY A 1153 -2.69 -0.77 -8.17
N SER A 1154 -1.56 -0.20 -8.59
CA SER A 1154 -0.90 0.90 -7.89
C SER A 1154 -1.80 2.14 -7.84
N ILE A 1155 -1.79 2.82 -6.69
CA ILE A 1155 -2.42 4.12 -6.46
C ILE A 1155 -1.29 5.10 -6.18
N ILE A 1156 -1.17 6.16 -6.98
CA ILE A 1156 -0.03 7.07 -6.97
C ILE A 1156 -0.53 8.50 -6.76
N ILE A 1157 0.10 9.23 -5.84
CA ILE A 1157 -0.28 10.60 -5.45
C ILE A 1157 0.90 11.54 -5.75
N PHE A 1158 0.63 12.60 -6.51
CA PHE A 1158 1.59 13.67 -6.78
C PHE A 1158 1.26 14.87 -5.90
N ILE A 1159 2.22 15.28 -5.07
CA ILE A 1159 2.10 16.39 -4.12
C ILE A 1159 2.86 17.62 -4.66
N PRO A 1160 2.26 18.82 -4.69
CA PRO A 1160 2.98 20.04 -5.01
C PRO A 1160 3.96 20.41 -3.87
N LEU A 1161 5.23 20.65 -4.23
CA LEU A 1161 6.28 21.06 -3.29
C LEU A 1161 6.66 22.53 -3.48
N THR A 1162 7.16 23.17 -2.42
CA THR A 1162 7.79 24.49 -2.54
C THR A 1162 9.17 24.37 -3.19
N ARG A 1163 9.69 25.48 -3.75
CA ARG A 1163 10.99 25.47 -4.46
C ARG A 1163 12.15 25.05 -3.56
N GLU A 1164 12.20 25.60 -2.33
CA GLU A 1164 13.25 25.30 -1.34
C GLU A 1164 13.26 23.82 -0.95
N GLU A 1165 12.07 23.21 -0.81
CA GLU A 1165 11.90 21.80 -0.48
C GLU A 1165 12.24 20.89 -1.67
N TYR A 1166 11.89 21.29 -2.89
CA TYR A 1166 12.32 20.61 -4.12
C TYR A 1166 13.85 20.60 -4.23
N ASP A 1167 14.50 21.76 -4.13
CA ASP A 1167 15.96 21.88 -4.32
C ASP A 1167 16.74 21.10 -3.25
N LEU A 1168 16.22 21.04 -2.01
CA LEU A 1168 16.76 20.21 -0.94
C LEU A 1168 16.63 18.71 -1.23
N LEU A 1169 15.44 18.25 -1.66
CA LEU A 1169 15.16 16.84 -1.88
C LEU A 1169 15.78 16.30 -3.18
N GLU A 1170 15.94 17.13 -4.22
CA GLU A 1170 16.71 16.79 -5.42
C GLU A 1170 18.16 16.42 -5.07
N ALA A 1171 18.79 17.21 -4.18
CA ALA A 1171 20.13 16.95 -3.68
C ALA A 1171 20.25 15.71 -2.77
N VAL A 1172 19.16 15.24 -2.16
CA VAL A 1172 19.10 13.98 -1.39
C VAL A 1172 18.89 12.80 -2.34
N GLN A 1173 17.95 12.90 -3.28
CA GLN A 1173 17.68 11.88 -4.31
C GLN A 1173 18.94 11.55 -5.13
N ALA A 1174 19.69 12.57 -5.55
CA ALA A 1174 20.94 12.41 -6.29
C ALA A 1174 22.00 11.58 -5.54
N ARG A 1175 22.00 11.60 -4.20
CA ARG A 1175 22.89 10.76 -3.37
C ARG A 1175 22.35 9.35 -3.19
N LEU A 1176 21.04 9.20 -2.97
CA LEU A 1176 20.36 7.91 -2.81
C LEU A 1176 20.49 7.00 -4.04
N VAL A 1177 20.40 7.57 -5.24
CA VAL A 1177 20.55 6.84 -6.51
C VAL A 1177 21.95 6.22 -6.68
N ILE A 1178 22.99 6.87 -6.14
CA ILE A 1178 24.39 6.44 -6.27
C ILE A 1178 24.80 5.50 -5.12
N HIS A 1179 24.20 5.65 -3.94
CA HIS A 1179 24.63 4.95 -2.73
C HIS A 1179 24.28 3.43 -2.75
N PRO A 1180 25.22 2.52 -2.45
CA PRO A 1180 25.07 1.08 -2.74
C PRO A 1180 24.02 0.32 -1.90
N LEU A 1181 23.43 0.93 -0.86
CA LEU A 1181 22.30 0.33 -0.13
C LEU A 1181 20.91 0.72 -0.68
N THR A 1182 20.86 1.64 -1.65
CA THR A 1182 19.64 2.27 -2.18
C THR A 1182 19.62 2.41 -3.70
N ALA A 1183 20.75 2.22 -4.39
CA ALA A 1183 20.84 2.20 -5.84
C ALA A 1183 19.91 1.14 -6.48
N PRO A 1184 19.35 1.37 -7.69
CA PRO A 1184 18.41 0.44 -8.32
C PRO A 1184 18.96 -0.98 -8.48
N ILE A 1185 18.26 -1.98 -7.91
CA ILE A 1185 18.73 -3.37 -7.77
C ILE A 1185 19.08 -4.06 -9.10
N LEU A 1186 18.53 -3.59 -10.23
CA LEU A 1186 18.86 -4.12 -11.57
C LEU A 1186 20.04 -3.41 -12.25
N GLY A 1187 20.48 -2.25 -11.74
CA GLY A 1187 21.57 -1.45 -12.32
C GLY A 1187 21.15 -0.43 -13.38
N ASN A 1188 19.84 -0.19 -13.54
CA ASN A 1188 19.30 0.83 -14.45
C ASN A 1188 19.64 2.24 -13.96
N ASP A 1189 19.94 3.17 -14.88
CA ASP A 1189 19.97 4.60 -14.55
C ASP A 1189 18.55 5.07 -14.17
N HIS A 1190 18.40 5.51 -12.92
CA HIS A 1190 17.16 6.06 -12.37
C HIS A 1190 16.63 7.23 -13.19
N THR A 1191 17.53 8.10 -13.64
CA THR A 1191 17.20 9.35 -14.32
C THR A 1191 16.80 9.11 -15.77
N GLU A 1192 17.40 8.13 -16.46
CA GLU A 1192 16.96 7.68 -17.78
C GLU A 1192 15.60 6.98 -17.67
N TYR A 1193 15.42 6.08 -16.71
CA TYR A 1193 14.16 5.36 -16.49
C TYR A 1193 12.99 6.33 -16.21
N ARG A 1194 13.13 7.25 -15.25
CA ARG A 1194 12.05 8.20 -14.90
C ARG A 1194 11.80 9.30 -15.95
N CYS A 1195 12.75 9.54 -16.87
CA CYS A 1195 12.58 10.50 -17.98
C CYS A 1195 12.20 9.85 -19.32
N ARG A 1196 11.93 8.55 -19.35
CA ARG A 1196 11.62 7.79 -20.57
C ARG A 1196 10.43 8.40 -21.35
N GLY A 1197 10.67 8.75 -22.61
CA GLY A 1197 9.68 9.40 -23.48
C GLY A 1197 9.50 10.90 -23.28
N SER A 1198 10.30 11.55 -22.43
CA SER A 1198 10.33 13.02 -22.30
C SER A 1198 11.45 13.65 -23.12
N THR A 1199 11.33 14.95 -23.43
CA THR A 1199 12.43 15.72 -24.04
C THR A 1199 13.30 16.31 -22.93
N ALA A 1200 14.61 16.38 -23.16
CA ALA A 1200 15.63 16.71 -22.14
C ALA A 1200 15.65 18.18 -21.65
N ARG A 1201 14.51 18.88 -21.71
CA ARG A 1201 14.37 20.31 -21.39
C ARG A 1201 13.30 20.62 -20.33
N ALA A 1202 12.49 19.64 -19.92
CA ALA A 1202 11.47 19.81 -18.89
C ALA A 1202 12.06 19.62 -17.47
N PRO A 1203 11.56 20.36 -16.46
CA PRO A 1203 11.78 20.03 -15.05
C PRO A 1203 11.34 18.60 -14.71
N LYS A 1204 12.06 17.96 -13.78
CA LYS A 1204 11.78 16.59 -13.33
C LYS A 1204 10.81 16.60 -12.15
N ALA A 1205 10.00 15.57 -12.03
CA ALA A 1205 9.39 15.22 -10.75
C ALA A 1205 10.41 14.48 -9.87
N LEU A 1206 10.29 14.65 -8.56
CA LEU A 1206 11.05 13.86 -7.58
C LEU A 1206 10.38 12.50 -7.37
N ASP A 1207 11.20 11.50 -7.11
CA ASP A 1207 10.77 10.11 -6.92
C ASP A 1207 10.54 9.84 -5.44
N GLY A 1208 9.26 9.83 -5.05
CA GLY A 1208 8.83 9.56 -3.67
C GLY A 1208 9.25 8.18 -3.16
N ASP A 1209 9.29 7.17 -4.02
CA ASP A 1209 9.66 5.79 -3.66
C ASP A 1209 11.15 5.73 -3.29
N MET A 1210 12.01 6.39 -4.09
CA MET A 1210 13.43 6.52 -3.82
C MET A 1210 13.70 7.34 -2.54
N LEU A 1211 13.00 8.46 -2.37
CA LEU A 1211 13.15 9.32 -1.19
C LEU A 1211 12.67 8.63 0.10
N ALA A 1212 11.61 7.81 0.03
CA ALA A 1212 11.11 7.04 1.16
C ALA A 1212 12.14 6.02 1.69
N GLN A 1213 13.03 5.49 0.84
CA GLN A 1213 14.10 4.57 1.29
C GLN A 1213 15.04 5.20 2.32
N PHE A 1214 15.23 6.52 2.31
CA PHE A 1214 16.03 7.23 3.32
C PHE A 1214 15.45 7.05 4.74
N LEU A 1215 14.12 6.95 4.86
CA LEU A 1215 13.44 6.67 6.13
C LEU A 1215 13.61 5.21 6.59
N GLU A 1216 14.07 4.29 5.74
CA GLU A 1216 14.47 2.94 6.17
C GLU A 1216 15.98 2.80 6.45
N LEU A 1217 16.75 3.87 6.41
CA LEU A 1217 18.18 3.83 6.75
C LEU A 1217 18.39 4.09 8.24
N THR A 1218 19.36 3.41 8.86
CA THR A 1218 19.80 3.77 10.21
C THR A 1218 20.36 5.19 10.22
N SER A 1219 20.39 5.87 11.37
CA SER A 1219 20.98 7.22 11.47
C SER A 1219 22.41 7.28 10.93
N MET A 1220 23.27 6.28 11.21
CA MET A 1220 24.63 6.20 10.64
C MET A 1220 24.64 6.05 9.11
N GLN A 1221 23.67 5.34 8.53
CA GLN A 1221 23.53 5.21 7.07
C GLN A 1221 22.98 6.50 6.44
N GLN A 1222 22.09 7.22 7.11
CA GLN A 1222 21.61 8.54 6.69
C GLN A 1222 22.75 9.57 6.69
N GLU A 1223 23.56 9.59 7.75
CA GLU A 1223 24.78 10.42 7.84
C GLU A 1223 25.76 10.07 6.69
N ALA A 1224 26.02 8.78 6.43
CA ALA A 1224 26.89 8.34 5.34
C ALA A 1224 26.36 8.70 3.94
N VAL A 1225 25.04 8.62 3.71
CA VAL A 1225 24.42 9.07 2.45
C VAL A 1225 24.61 10.57 2.23
N LEU A 1226 24.38 11.40 3.25
CA LEU A 1226 24.53 12.85 3.12
C LEU A 1226 26.01 13.29 2.99
N ALA A 1227 26.93 12.55 3.61
CA ALA A 1227 28.37 12.78 3.54
C ALA A 1227 28.99 12.50 2.16
N LEU A 1228 28.29 11.79 1.26
CA LEU A 1228 28.76 11.59 -0.11
C LEU A 1228 28.87 12.94 -0.85
N PRO A 1229 30.05 13.30 -1.39
CA PRO A 1229 30.19 14.46 -2.26
C PRO A 1229 29.48 14.18 -3.58
N LEU A 1230 28.73 15.17 -4.08
CA LEU A 1230 28.13 15.10 -5.40
C LEU A 1230 29.24 15.09 -6.46
N GLY A 1231 29.44 13.93 -7.09
CA GLY A 1231 30.40 13.76 -8.18
C GLY A 1231 30.06 14.68 -9.36
N ALA A 1232 31.07 15.27 -9.98
CA ALA A 1232 30.90 16.30 -11.02
C ALA A 1232 30.46 15.72 -12.38
N GLN A 1233 29.24 15.20 -12.46
CA GLN A 1233 28.58 14.72 -13.68
C GLN A 1233 27.14 15.24 -13.79
N ASN A 1234 26.99 16.56 -13.97
CA ASN A 1234 26.12 17.15 -14.99
C ASN A 1234 26.23 18.68 -14.96
N THR A 1235 26.82 19.26 -16.01
CA THR A 1235 27.15 20.70 -16.07
C THR A 1235 25.94 21.55 -16.46
N ILE A 1236 24.97 21.65 -15.56
CA ILE A 1236 24.01 22.76 -15.56
C ILE A 1236 24.67 23.92 -14.79
N MET A 1237 24.64 25.13 -15.35
CA MET A 1237 25.22 26.31 -14.69
C MET A 1237 24.40 26.73 -13.46
N PHE A 1238 24.75 26.18 -12.30
CA PHE A 1238 24.44 26.83 -11.02
C PHE A 1238 25.16 28.18 -10.99
N ASN A 1239 24.38 29.27 -10.96
CA ASN A 1239 24.92 30.62 -10.81
C ASN A 1239 25.71 30.72 -9.51
N SER A 1240 26.90 31.31 -9.56
CA SER A 1240 27.88 31.30 -8.46
C SER A 1240 27.48 32.23 -7.30
N LYS A 1241 26.53 31.79 -6.45
CA LYS A 1241 26.20 32.41 -5.16
C LYS A 1241 25.98 31.34 -4.09
N GLN A 1242 26.87 31.38 -3.10
CA GLN A 1242 26.86 30.59 -1.85
C GLN A 1242 26.97 29.07 -2.05
N SER A 1243 27.89 28.45 -1.31
CA SER A 1243 27.78 27.02 -1.00
C SER A 1243 26.50 26.82 -0.18
N PRO A 1244 25.64 25.83 -0.49
CA PRO A 1244 24.47 25.55 0.33
C PRO A 1244 24.91 25.14 1.74
N ASP A 1245 24.09 25.49 2.73
CA ASP A 1245 24.32 25.11 4.12
C ASP A 1245 24.37 23.58 4.27
N PRO A 1246 25.13 23.04 5.24
CA PRO A 1246 25.28 21.60 5.42
C PRO A 1246 23.94 20.95 5.78
N ILE A 1247 23.39 20.19 4.82
CA ILE A 1247 22.12 19.47 4.95
C ILE A 1247 22.19 18.55 6.17
N THR A 1248 21.38 18.82 7.20
CA THR A 1248 21.31 17.95 8.39
C THR A 1248 20.32 16.82 8.19
N VAL A 1249 20.64 15.63 8.70
CA VAL A 1249 19.72 14.47 8.72
C VAL A 1249 18.37 14.87 9.30
N ASN A 1250 18.36 15.61 10.42
CA ASN A 1250 17.13 16.03 11.09
C ASN A 1250 16.24 16.98 10.27
N GLN A 1251 16.79 17.79 9.35
CA GLN A 1251 15.98 18.57 8.40
C GLN A 1251 15.34 17.66 7.33
N VAL A 1252 16.12 16.76 6.73
CA VAL A 1252 15.66 15.83 5.68
C VAL A 1252 14.59 14.88 6.24
N VAL A 1253 14.85 14.28 7.41
CA VAL A 1253 13.91 13.40 8.11
C VAL A 1253 12.61 14.15 8.42
N ARG A 1254 12.65 15.38 8.98
CA ARG A 1254 11.42 16.18 9.22
C ARG A 1254 10.61 16.43 7.94
N LEU A 1255 11.27 16.79 6.84
CA LEU A 1255 10.60 17.10 5.58
C LEU A 1255 9.97 15.84 4.97
N LEU A 1256 10.72 14.74 4.90
CA LEU A 1256 10.21 13.45 4.41
C LEU A 1256 9.12 12.87 5.31
N GLU A 1257 9.26 12.96 6.64
CA GLU A 1257 8.22 12.57 7.58
C GLU A 1257 6.92 13.38 7.40
N ARG A 1258 7.03 14.68 7.09
CA ARG A 1258 5.86 15.55 6.81
C ARG A 1258 5.20 15.23 5.47
N ILE A 1259 5.99 14.98 4.42
CA ILE A 1259 5.46 14.62 3.09
C ILE A 1259 4.84 13.22 3.13
N HIS A 1260 5.48 12.25 3.80
CA HIS A 1260 4.94 10.90 3.97
C HIS A 1260 3.69 10.90 4.86
N TYR A 1261 3.56 11.82 5.83
CA TYR A 1261 2.29 12.02 6.55
C TYR A 1261 1.15 12.55 5.66
N ALA A 1262 1.45 13.35 4.62
CA ALA A 1262 0.47 13.74 3.62
C ALA A 1262 0.09 12.62 2.62
N LEU A 1263 0.66 11.41 2.79
CA LEU A 1263 0.43 10.22 1.96
C LEU A 1263 -0.16 9.02 2.72
N ASN A 1264 -0.36 9.09 4.04
CA ASN A 1264 -0.91 7.99 4.87
C ASN A 1264 -1.97 8.53 5.87
#